data_AF-A0A6I9VHU5-F1
#
_entry.id   AF-A0A6I9VHU5-F1
#
_cell.length_a   1.000
_cell.length_b   1.000
_cell.length_c   1.000
_cell.angle_alpha   90.00
_cell.angle_beta   90.00
_cell.angle_gamma   90.00
#
_symmetry.space_group_name_H-M   'P 1'
#
loop_
_entity.id
_entity.type
_entity.pdbx_description
1 polymer ?
#
loop_
_entity_poly.entity_id
_entity_poly.type
_entity_poly.pdbx_seq_one_letter_code
_entity_poly.pdbx_strand_id
1 'polypeptide(L)'
;MRKIRRRFTYKIAALLAVLTVVLFLLFIGPQEMDRNEKILIIERSIRSTMNRGECRLPQLPLDDPEVMKYYHPVDQIQCGNPQDDWVTCEKSICFVKPEISSTQGEVICTYTDVMRITDYSSKYGKSTKTKEPYILRASDFVKVVCHSSTSGNSWYGMAFGIRDGVAVKPKTPPQVPIYAGLAGGVADIVAEDNNPFVPKHFNVLMFGFDSLSRNAFQRKLPKSYSYLVNDLKALVLKGYNIVGDGTPQALVPLLTGYTELELPETRTRMPNAKNVDVYPMIWKEYARHGYYTSFNEDVPNIGTFTYRMKGFAEQPVDHYLRTLYLEAPNMWNCCVQHCIGHQPDHVVMLEYTKNFMLKYKDSPRFGFSFHGGLSHDSINLVGAADDELNAWLRHLKDTHLLDNTILIMMSDHGNRFAEVRATLQGKQEERLPFFSFTFPKSFQERFPEQYANFKVNVDHLTTPFDVHATLQHLLSLQSGSDDTLTNNLNSDYDMQPEVVTDNLVAPRYQKLAQKRAISLFNSIPKNRSCSDAYIEPHWCACLNWQRLSLNESEPHIPVLLKAADNIVKTINDLTKSYRNLCAPLELERINWALRLHPHKELLNYKQNSDKDGYVADLSDKMRIHEELYQLQIVVGPGQSLFEASVIYDLKTFDMQTKASEISRVNKYGEQANCIYERNPELRKYCYCRA
;
A
#
# COMPACT_ATOMS: atom_id res chain seq x y z
N MET A 1 -6.87 -55.13 -47.98
CA MET A 1 -7.33 -53.72 -48.09
C MET A 1 -8.35 -53.25 -47.05
N ARG A 2 -9.28 -54.08 -46.53
CA ARG A 2 -10.34 -53.65 -45.57
C ARG A 2 -9.85 -53.16 -44.19
N LYS A 3 -8.76 -53.73 -43.62
CA LYS A 3 -8.21 -53.33 -42.30
C LYS A 3 -7.50 -51.96 -42.31
N ILE A 4 -6.89 -51.58 -43.43
CA ILE A 4 -6.17 -50.29 -43.59
C ILE A 4 -7.17 -49.14 -43.68
N ARG A 5 -8.28 -49.32 -44.40
CA ARG A 5 -9.38 -48.35 -44.50
C ARG A 5 -10.01 -48.02 -43.14
N ARG A 6 -10.23 -49.03 -42.29
CA ARG A 6 -10.78 -48.83 -40.92
C ARG A 6 -9.85 -48.01 -40.03
N ARG A 7 -8.54 -48.31 -40.02
CA ARG A 7 -7.57 -47.54 -39.22
C ARG A 7 -7.44 -46.08 -39.69
N PHE A 8 -7.56 -45.84 -41.00
CA PHE A 8 -7.54 -44.49 -41.56
C PHE A 8 -8.80 -43.68 -41.19
N THR A 9 -9.98 -44.31 -41.23
CA THR A 9 -11.23 -43.68 -40.80
C THR A 9 -11.24 -43.36 -39.30
N TYR A 10 -10.67 -44.21 -38.44
CA TYR A 10 -10.55 -43.92 -37.00
C TYR A 10 -9.63 -42.73 -36.73
N LYS A 11 -8.52 -42.60 -37.48
CA LYS A 11 -7.61 -41.44 -37.35
C LYS A 11 -8.27 -40.14 -37.79
N ILE A 12 -9.02 -40.15 -38.90
CA ILE A 12 -9.77 -38.97 -39.37
C ILE A 12 -10.87 -38.58 -38.37
N ALA A 13 -11.63 -39.56 -37.86
CA ALA A 13 -12.66 -39.30 -36.87
C ALA A 13 -12.09 -38.74 -35.55
N ALA A 14 -10.96 -39.27 -35.08
CA ALA A 14 -10.27 -38.74 -33.91
C ALA A 14 -9.76 -37.30 -34.15
N LEU A 15 -9.23 -37.02 -35.34
CA LEU A 15 -8.73 -35.68 -35.69
C LEU A 15 -9.87 -34.67 -35.81
N LEU A 16 -11.03 -35.07 -36.36
CA LEU A 16 -12.24 -34.26 -36.38
C LEU A 16 -12.84 -34.06 -34.98
N ALA A 17 -12.79 -35.06 -34.10
CA ALA A 17 -13.22 -34.94 -32.70
C ALA A 17 -12.32 -33.98 -31.92
N VAL A 18 -11.00 -34.06 -32.09
CA VAL A 18 -10.05 -33.09 -31.51
C VAL A 18 -10.29 -31.70 -32.08
N LEU A 19 -10.49 -31.56 -33.40
CA LEU A 19 -10.77 -30.27 -34.02
C LEU A 19 -12.09 -29.68 -33.53
N THR A 20 -13.13 -30.49 -33.36
CA THR A 20 -14.42 -30.02 -32.79
C THR A 20 -14.28 -29.66 -31.33
N VAL A 21 -13.53 -30.40 -30.51
CA VAL A 21 -13.23 -30.01 -29.12
C VAL A 21 -12.42 -28.73 -29.07
N VAL A 22 -11.42 -28.56 -29.93
CA VAL A 22 -10.62 -27.33 -30.03
C VAL A 22 -11.48 -26.15 -30.47
N LEU A 23 -12.33 -26.31 -31.50
CA LEU A 23 -13.27 -25.28 -31.94
C LEU A 23 -14.31 -24.98 -30.84
N PHE A 24 -14.84 -25.99 -30.17
CA PHE A 24 -15.79 -25.84 -29.07
C PHE A 24 -15.17 -25.09 -27.88
N LEU A 25 -13.90 -25.38 -27.54
CA LEU A 25 -13.14 -24.65 -26.51
C LEU A 25 -12.80 -23.21 -26.96
N LEU A 26 -12.56 -22.97 -28.25
CA LEU A 26 -12.33 -21.63 -28.81
C LEU A 26 -13.60 -20.78 -28.86
N PHE A 27 -14.78 -21.39 -29.07
CA PHE A 27 -16.07 -20.69 -29.19
C PHE A 27 -16.87 -20.58 -27.88
N ILE A 28 -16.52 -21.33 -26.83
CA ILE A 28 -17.22 -21.31 -25.52
C ILE A 28 -16.38 -20.69 -24.40
N GLY A 29 -15.12 -20.33 -24.67
CA GLY A 29 -14.37 -19.48 -23.75
C GLY A 29 -15.15 -18.20 -23.47
N PRO A 30 -15.24 -17.72 -22.21
CA PRO A 30 -15.97 -16.51 -21.90
C PRO A 30 -15.44 -15.36 -22.76
N GLN A 31 -16.34 -14.77 -23.56
CA GLN A 31 -15.99 -13.63 -24.40
C GLN A 31 -15.53 -12.50 -23.49
N GLU A 32 -14.34 -11.97 -23.75
CA GLU A 32 -13.79 -10.90 -22.93
C GLU A 32 -14.65 -9.63 -23.09
N MET A 33 -15.12 -9.09 -21.97
CA MET A 33 -15.91 -7.86 -21.97
C MET A 33 -15.12 -6.69 -22.54
N ASP A 34 -15.81 -5.82 -23.29
CA ASP A 34 -15.20 -4.62 -23.84
C ASP A 34 -14.65 -3.72 -22.72
N ARG A 35 -13.50 -3.11 -22.97
CA ARG A 35 -12.83 -2.23 -22.00
C ARG A 35 -13.71 -1.07 -21.56
N ASN A 36 -14.46 -0.43 -22.47
CA ASN A 36 -15.34 0.67 -22.11
C ASN A 36 -16.53 0.19 -21.28
N GLU A 37 -17.04 -1.01 -21.57
CA GLU A 37 -18.11 -1.63 -20.80
C GLU A 37 -17.67 -1.90 -19.35
N LYS A 38 -16.46 -2.45 -19.14
CA LYS A 38 -15.87 -2.63 -17.80
C LYS A 38 -15.80 -1.31 -17.04
N ILE A 39 -15.28 -0.26 -17.67
CA ILE A 39 -15.17 1.08 -17.06
C ILE A 39 -16.55 1.63 -16.69
N LEU A 40 -17.56 1.48 -17.56
CA LEU A 40 -18.91 1.94 -17.27
C LEU A 40 -19.54 1.20 -16.08
N ILE A 41 -19.26 -0.10 -15.92
CA ILE A 41 -19.73 -0.89 -14.77
C ILE A 41 -19.05 -0.40 -13.49
N ILE A 42 -17.73 -0.20 -13.52
CA ILE A 42 -16.95 0.32 -12.39
C ILE A 42 -17.45 1.73 -12.00
N GLU A 43 -17.61 2.64 -12.97
CA GLU A 43 -18.14 3.99 -12.71
C GLU A 43 -19.53 3.97 -12.08
N ARG A 44 -20.41 3.07 -12.54
CA ARG A 44 -21.76 2.90 -11.96
C ARG A 44 -21.68 2.35 -10.53
N SER A 45 -20.78 1.41 -10.29
CA SER A 45 -20.50 0.79 -8.98
C SER A 45 -20.00 1.84 -7.98
N ILE A 46 -18.98 2.62 -8.35
CA ILE A 46 -18.40 3.69 -7.53
C ILE A 46 -19.43 4.77 -7.20
N ARG A 47 -20.27 5.17 -8.17
CA ARG A 47 -21.25 6.26 -7.97
C ARG A 47 -22.57 5.81 -7.33
N SER A 48 -22.69 4.54 -6.96
CA SER A 48 -23.88 3.98 -6.32
C SER A 48 -24.22 4.70 -5.01
N THR A 49 -25.51 4.74 -4.64
CA THR A 49 -25.97 5.43 -3.43
C THR A 49 -25.35 4.86 -2.16
N MET A 50 -25.09 3.56 -2.12
CA MET A 50 -24.47 2.87 -0.99
C MET A 50 -23.03 3.33 -0.74
N ASN A 51 -22.34 3.86 -1.75
CA ASN A 51 -20.94 4.26 -1.69
C ASN A 51 -20.72 5.74 -1.31
N ARG A 52 -21.80 6.51 -1.13
CA ARG A 52 -21.77 7.97 -0.88
C ARG A 52 -21.81 8.33 0.61
N GLY A 53 -21.84 7.35 1.51
CA GLY A 53 -21.79 7.58 2.95
C GLY A 53 -20.40 8.05 3.40
N GLU A 54 -20.34 8.83 4.48
CA GLU A 54 -19.09 9.15 5.17
C GLU A 54 -18.33 7.86 5.50
N CYS A 55 -17.05 7.80 5.15
CA CYS A 55 -16.23 6.64 5.49
C CYS A 55 -16.00 6.56 7.00
N ARG A 56 -16.47 5.47 7.61
CA ARG A 56 -16.11 5.11 8.99
C ARG A 56 -15.12 3.96 8.97
N LEU A 57 -13.88 4.24 9.33
CA LEU A 57 -12.82 3.23 9.34
C LEU A 57 -13.13 2.13 10.38
N PRO A 58 -12.95 0.84 10.04
CA PRO A 58 -13.16 -0.24 10.98
C PRO A 58 -12.06 -0.25 12.06
N GLN A 59 -12.44 -0.65 13.27
CA GLN A 59 -11.49 -0.93 14.35
C GLN A 59 -11.18 -2.42 14.33
N LEU A 60 -9.92 -2.77 14.05
CA LEU A 60 -9.48 -4.15 13.86
C LEU A 60 -8.43 -4.49 14.92
N PRO A 61 -8.77 -5.27 15.97
CA PRO A 61 -7.82 -5.62 17.01
C PRO A 61 -6.66 -6.45 16.46
N LEU A 62 -5.45 -6.23 17.00
CA LEU A 62 -4.27 -6.99 16.57
C LEU A 62 -4.33 -8.45 17.00
N ASP A 63 -4.96 -8.72 18.13
CA ASP A 63 -4.99 -10.01 18.85
C ASP A 63 -6.33 -10.76 18.70
N ASP A 64 -7.11 -10.46 17.65
CA ASP A 64 -8.34 -11.18 17.35
C ASP A 64 -8.12 -12.71 17.28
N PRO A 65 -8.79 -13.52 18.14
CA PRO A 65 -8.55 -14.96 18.18
C PRO A 65 -8.86 -15.70 16.87
N GLU A 66 -9.80 -15.21 16.06
CA GLU A 66 -10.15 -15.83 14.78
C GLU A 66 -9.04 -15.66 13.75
N VAL A 67 -8.33 -14.54 13.82
CA VAL A 67 -7.21 -14.19 12.93
C VAL A 67 -5.87 -14.75 13.46
N MET A 68 -5.64 -14.69 14.77
CA MET A 68 -4.34 -15.04 15.36
C MET A 68 -3.94 -16.50 15.18
N LYS A 69 -4.90 -17.41 14.98
CA LYS A 69 -4.61 -18.83 14.68
C LYS A 69 -3.81 -19.04 13.38
N TYR A 70 -3.79 -18.06 12.48
CA TYR A 70 -3.03 -18.12 11.22
C TYR A 70 -1.60 -17.58 11.34
N TYR A 71 -1.28 -16.90 12.44
CA TYR A 71 0.03 -16.29 12.67
C TYR A 71 0.90 -17.16 13.58
N HIS A 72 2.13 -17.41 13.18
CA HIS A 72 3.13 -18.14 13.96
C HIS A 72 4.53 -17.58 13.70
N PRO A 73 5.49 -17.73 14.63
CA PRO A 73 6.86 -17.32 14.41
C PRO A 73 7.51 -18.12 13.27
N VAL A 74 8.48 -17.51 12.60
CA VAL A 74 9.32 -18.16 11.58
C VAL A 74 10.77 -17.90 11.92
N ASP A 75 11.64 -18.84 11.57
CA ASP A 75 13.08 -18.67 11.73
C ASP A 75 13.65 -17.73 10.66
N GLN A 76 14.79 -17.12 10.96
CA GLN A 76 15.55 -16.33 9.99
C GLN A 76 16.04 -17.21 8.84
N ILE A 77 16.07 -16.65 7.63
CA ILE A 77 16.56 -17.34 6.44
C ILE A 77 18.07 -17.58 6.56
N GLN A 78 18.49 -18.84 6.44
CA GLN A 78 19.89 -19.26 6.55
C GLN A 78 20.45 -19.56 5.16
N CYS A 79 21.37 -18.71 4.68
CA CYS A 79 22.02 -18.87 3.37
C CYS A 79 23.47 -19.36 3.47
N GLY A 80 23.95 -19.74 4.65
CA GLY A 80 25.33 -20.10 4.92
C GLY A 80 26.11 -18.95 5.56
N ASN A 81 27.43 -18.98 5.48
CA ASN A 81 28.27 -17.95 6.10
C ASN A 81 28.48 -16.79 5.12
N PRO A 82 28.06 -15.54 5.45
CA PRO A 82 28.30 -14.39 4.59
C PRO A 82 29.78 -14.13 4.29
N GLN A 83 30.70 -14.69 5.08
CA GLN A 83 32.13 -14.63 4.83
C GLN A 83 32.63 -15.56 3.73
N ASP A 84 31.80 -16.48 3.25
CA ASP A 84 32.14 -17.33 2.10
C ASP A 84 31.99 -16.57 0.77
N ASP A 85 31.34 -15.40 0.76
CA ASP A 85 31.28 -14.51 -0.40
C ASP A 85 32.50 -13.58 -0.44
N TRP A 86 33.37 -13.75 -1.44
CA TRP A 86 34.69 -13.12 -1.43
C TRP A 86 34.70 -11.63 -1.77
N VAL A 87 33.73 -11.18 -2.57
CA VAL A 87 33.69 -9.83 -3.12
C VAL A 87 32.45 -9.10 -2.61
N THR A 88 32.62 -7.83 -2.30
CA THR A 88 31.53 -6.90 -1.99
C THR A 88 31.70 -5.63 -2.81
N CYS A 89 30.63 -4.85 -2.97
CA CYS A 89 30.73 -3.51 -3.55
C CYS A 89 30.12 -2.47 -2.62
N GLU A 90 30.81 -1.34 -2.51
CA GLU A 90 30.31 -0.14 -1.87
C GLU A 90 30.21 0.96 -2.94
N LYS A 91 29.00 1.52 -3.11
CA LYS A 91 28.70 2.45 -4.20
C LYS A 91 29.08 1.84 -5.55
N SER A 92 30.03 2.42 -6.29
CA SER A 92 30.49 1.91 -7.59
C SER A 92 31.71 1.00 -7.52
N ILE A 93 32.28 0.77 -6.33
CA ILE A 93 33.59 0.11 -6.18
C ILE A 93 33.41 -1.28 -5.60
N CYS A 94 33.79 -2.31 -6.37
CA CYS A 94 33.81 -3.71 -5.94
C CYS A 94 35.23 -4.14 -5.57
N PHE A 95 35.40 -4.81 -4.45
CA PHE A 95 36.70 -5.26 -3.96
C PHE A 95 36.60 -6.58 -3.19
N VAL A 96 37.74 -7.29 -3.10
CA VAL A 96 37.85 -8.49 -2.27
C VAL A 96 37.81 -8.07 -0.81
N LYS A 97 36.95 -8.71 -0.02
CA LYS A 97 36.79 -8.40 1.41
C LYS A 97 38.15 -8.54 2.14
N PRO A 98 38.53 -7.59 3.02
CA PRO A 98 39.81 -7.64 3.74
C PRO A 98 40.06 -8.95 4.49
N GLU A 99 39.01 -9.51 5.11
CA GLU A 99 39.04 -10.79 5.82
C GLU A 99 39.34 -11.98 4.90
N ILE A 100 38.95 -11.91 3.63
CA ILE A 100 39.25 -12.93 2.61
C ILE A 100 40.69 -12.81 2.17
N SER A 101 41.19 -11.59 1.95
CA SER A 101 42.62 -11.39 1.66
C SER A 101 43.50 -11.87 2.82
N SER A 102 43.05 -11.76 4.07
CA SER A 102 43.80 -12.24 5.24
C SER A 102 43.90 -13.77 5.34
N THR A 103 42.89 -14.50 4.84
CA THR A 103 42.80 -15.97 4.94
C THR A 103 43.24 -16.68 3.67
N GLN A 104 42.95 -16.10 2.51
CA GLN A 104 43.26 -16.66 1.20
C GLN A 104 44.58 -16.12 0.63
N GLY A 105 45.16 -15.05 1.17
CA GLY A 105 46.36 -14.43 0.60
C GLY A 105 46.04 -13.60 -0.65
N GLU A 106 46.91 -13.67 -1.66
CA GLU A 106 46.76 -12.83 -2.86
C GLU A 106 45.69 -13.37 -3.82
N VAL A 107 44.56 -12.67 -3.88
CA VAL A 107 43.38 -13.00 -4.70
C VAL A 107 43.35 -12.16 -5.97
N ILE A 108 43.13 -12.81 -7.11
CA ILE A 108 42.93 -12.15 -8.41
C ILE A 108 41.51 -12.45 -8.88
N CYS A 109 40.75 -11.41 -9.22
CA CYS A 109 39.36 -11.56 -9.67
C CYS A 109 39.18 -11.15 -11.13
N THR A 110 38.29 -11.84 -11.81
CA THR A 110 37.81 -11.51 -13.16
C THR A 110 36.36 -11.06 -13.03
N TYR A 111 36.10 -9.80 -13.36
CA TYR A 111 34.78 -9.17 -13.31
C TYR A 111 34.20 -9.11 -14.72
N THR A 112 32.96 -9.55 -14.90
CA THR A 112 32.24 -9.54 -16.17
C THR A 112 30.92 -8.81 -15.99
N ASP A 113 30.73 -7.67 -16.66
CA ASP A 113 29.49 -6.89 -16.56
C ASP A 113 28.27 -7.72 -16.99
N VAL A 114 27.15 -7.56 -16.29
CA VAL A 114 25.87 -8.19 -16.62
C VAL A 114 24.91 -7.11 -17.08
N MET A 115 24.69 -7.03 -18.39
CA MET A 115 23.93 -5.93 -19.01
C MET A 115 22.51 -6.37 -19.40
N ARG A 116 21.54 -5.52 -19.12
CA ARG A 116 20.15 -5.68 -19.59
C ARG A 116 20.11 -5.65 -21.13
N ILE A 117 19.34 -6.56 -21.73
CA ILE A 117 18.87 -6.43 -23.12
C ILE A 117 17.39 -6.06 -23.10
N THR A 118 16.59 -6.83 -22.36
CA THR A 118 15.15 -6.62 -22.17
C THR A 118 14.78 -6.93 -20.73
N ASP A 119 13.50 -6.81 -20.37
CA ASP A 119 12.98 -7.29 -19.08
C ASP A 119 12.99 -8.83 -18.94
N TYR A 120 13.36 -9.57 -19.98
CA TYR A 120 13.36 -11.02 -19.99
C TYR A 120 14.73 -11.63 -20.30
N SER A 121 15.75 -10.79 -20.54
CA SER A 121 17.07 -11.28 -20.95
C SER A 121 18.19 -10.30 -20.64
N SER A 122 19.35 -10.87 -20.34
CA SER A 122 20.61 -10.14 -20.14
C SER A 122 21.70 -10.66 -21.09
N LYS A 123 22.84 -9.96 -21.13
CA LYS A 123 24.09 -10.41 -21.77
C LYS A 123 25.29 -10.09 -20.91
N TYR A 124 26.33 -10.91 -21.05
CA TYR A 124 27.63 -10.63 -20.47
C TYR A 124 28.44 -9.64 -21.32
N GLY A 125 29.06 -8.68 -20.64
CA GLY A 125 29.91 -7.66 -21.21
C GLY A 125 31.39 -8.02 -21.22
N LYS A 126 32.24 -7.00 -21.11
CA LYS A 126 33.70 -7.17 -21.13
C LYS A 126 34.17 -7.76 -19.80
N SER A 127 35.06 -8.74 -19.87
CA SER A 127 35.73 -9.28 -18.69
C SER A 127 37.00 -8.49 -18.38
N THR A 128 37.17 -8.10 -17.12
CA THR A 128 38.36 -7.39 -16.62
C THR A 128 38.98 -8.19 -15.48
N LYS A 129 40.21 -8.66 -15.68
CA LYS A 129 40.98 -9.37 -14.65
C LYS A 129 41.88 -8.39 -13.91
N THR A 130 41.74 -8.31 -12.58
CA THR A 130 42.46 -7.33 -11.75
C THR A 130 42.65 -7.85 -10.33
N LYS A 131 43.70 -7.33 -9.67
CA LYS A 131 43.93 -7.43 -8.22
C LYS A 131 43.38 -6.20 -7.49
N GLU A 132 43.34 -5.07 -8.18
CA GLU A 132 42.80 -3.80 -7.70
C GLU A 132 41.26 -3.80 -7.68
N PRO A 133 40.64 -2.92 -6.87
CA PRO A 133 39.20 -2.72 -6.90
C PRO A 133 38.65 -2.46 -8.31
N TYR A 134 37.52 -3.09 -8.63
CA TYR A 134 36.80 -2.92 -9.89
C TYR A 134 35.76 -1.80 -9.78
N ILE A 135 35.68 -0.93 -10.78
CA ILE A 135 34.70 0.16 -10.81
C ILE A 135 33.57 -0.20 -11.77
N LEU A 136 32.35 -0.30 -11.23
CA LEU A 136 31.12 -0.48 -11.97
C LEU A 136 30.88 0.73 -12.88
N ARG A 137 30.87 0.53 -14.20
CA ARG A 137 30.61 1.59 -15.20
C ARG A 137 29.56 1.21 -16.23
N ALA A 138 29.62 -0.03 -16.74
CA ALA A 138 28.70 -0.50 -17.77
C ALA A 138 27.39 -1.06 -17.18
N SER A 139 27.45 -1.62 -15.97
CA SER A 139 26.31 -2.18 -15.26
C SER A 139 26.46 -2.00 -13.76
N ASP A 140 25.33 -2.05 -13.05
CA ASP A 140 25.25 -2.14 -11.60
C ASP A 140 25.66 -3.53 -11.08
N PHE A 141 25.77 -4.51 -12.00
CA PHE A 141 25.94 -5.93 -11.68
C PHE A 141 27.11 -6.54 -12.45
N VAL A 142 27.88 -7.37 -11.76
CA VAL A 142 28.99 -8.13 -12.34
C VAL A 142 28.96 -9.57 -11.88
N LYS A 143 29.28 -10.47 -12.79
CA LYS A 143 29.68 -11.83 -12.49
C LYS A 143 31.17 -11.82 -12.14
N VAL A 144 31.56 -12.54 -11.09
CA VAL A 144 32.92 -12.48 -10.57
C VAL A 144 33.48 -13.89 -10.37
N VAL A 145 34.70 -14.09 -10.86
CA VAL A 145 35.48 -15.31 -10.64
C VAL A 145 36.81 -14.93 -10.01
N CYS A 146 37.05 -15.35 -8.78
CA CYS A 146 38.27 -15.07 -8.03
C CYS A 146 39.08 -16.34 -7.83
N HIS A 147 40.40 -16.20 -7.86
CA HIS A 147 41.35 -17.28 -7.60
C HIS A 147 42.44 -16.78 -6.66
N SER A 148 42.70 -17.51 -5.59
CA SER A 148 43.85 -17.27 -4.72
C SER A 148 45.10 -17.91 -5.29
N SER A 149 46.11 -17.09 -5.55
CA SER A 149 47.44 -17.57 -5.92
C SER A 149 48.19 -18.25 -4.76
N THR A 150 47.77 -18.00 -3.52
CA THR A 150 48.42 -18.52 -2.31
C THR A 150 47.80 -19.84 -1.85
N SER A 151 46.47 -19.91 -1.73
CA SER A 151 45.76 -21.11 -1.26
C SER A 151 45.33 -22.07 -2.38
N GLY A 152 45.29 -21.60 -3.63
CA GLY A 152 44.76 -22.35 -4.78
C GLY A 152 43.23 -22.44 -4.82
N ASN A 153 42.54 -21.87 -3.82
CA ASN A 153 41.08 -21.85 -3.78
C ASN A 153 40.51 -20.87 -4.80
N SER A 154 39.28 -21.12 -5.23
CA SER A 154 38.54 -20.25 -6.13
C SER A 154 37.16 -19.95 -5.57
N TRP A 155 36.65 -18.77 -5.90
CA TRP A 155 35.28 -18.35 -5.61
C TRP A 155 34.60 -17.86 -6.88
N TYR A 156 33.30 -18.14 -6.96
CA TYR A 156 32.43 -17.73 -8.05
C TYR A 156 31.17 -17.11 -7.44
N GLY A 157 30.78 -15.93 -7.91
CA GLY A 157 29.54 -15.30 -7.49
C GLY A 157 29.16 -14.11 -8.35
N MET A 158 28.21 -13.33 -7.87
CA MET A 158 27.88 -12.01 -8.40
C MET A 158 28.20 -10.95 -7.37
N ALA A 159 28.51 -9.76 -7.84
CA ALA A 159 28.61 -8.58 -7.01
C ALA A 159 27.75 -7.46 -7.62
N PHE A 160 27.20 -6.61 -6.76
CA PHE A 160 26.26 -5.57 -7.13
C PHE A 160 26.58 -4.27 -6.40
N GLY A 161 26.35 -3.15 -7.07
CA GLY A 161 26.51 -1.80 -6.54
C GLY A 161 25.76 -0.81 -7.41
N ILE A 162 26.20 0.43 -7.45
CA ILE A 162 25.57 1.52 -8.21
C ILE A 162 26.63 2.12 -9.12
N ARG A 163 26.49 1.88 -10.42
CA ARG A 163 27.52 2.22 -11.41
C ARG A 163 27.77 3.72 -11.53
N ASP A 164 28.99 4.04 -11.92
CA ASP A 164 29.39 5.37 -12.37
C ASP A 164 28.91 5.64 -13.81
N GLY A 165 28.97 6.92 -14.21
CA GLY A 165 28.73 7.32 -15.60
C GLY A 165 27.25 7.54 -15.96
N VAL A 166 26.34 7.49 -14.98
CA VAL A 166 24.96 7.93 -15.17
C VAL A 166 24.93 9.46 -15.27
N ALA A 167 24.66 9.98 -16.46
CA ALA A 167 24.55 11.41 -16.70
C ALA A 167 23.36 12.00 -15.92
N VAL A 168 23.57 13.18 -15.32
CA VAL A 168 22.48 13.98 -14.78
C VAL A 168 21.56 14.35 -15.94
N LYS A 169 20.27 14.01 -15.85
CA LYS A 169 19.27 14.45 -16.83
C LYS A 169 19.23 15.98 -16.78
N PRO A 170 19.41 16.69 -17.91
CA PRO A 170 19.41 18.15 -17.89
C PRO A 170 18.09 18.66 -17.30
N LYS A 171 18.19 19.75 -16.51
CA LYS A 171 17.04 20.58 -16.16
C LYS A 171 16.44 21.08 -17.48
N THR A 172 15.45 20.40 -18.04
CA THR A 172 14.58 21.07 -18.99
C THR A 172 13.70 21.97 -18.13
N PRO A 173 13.83 23.32 -18.19
CA PRO A 173 12.83 24.16 -17.56
C PRO A 173 11.48 23.80 -18.20
N PRO A 174 10.38 23.71 -17.43
CA PRO A 174 9.06 23.72 -18.04
C PRO A 174 8.99 24.99 -18.91
N GLN A 175 8.69 24.81 -20.21
CA GLN A 175 8.30 25.95 -21.03
C GLN A 175 6.90 26.34 -20.60
N VAL A 176 6.81 27.12 -19.53
CA VAL A 176 5.55 27.74 -19.13
C VAL A 176 5.16 28.73 -20.24
N PRO A 177 4.00 28.58 -20.90
CA PRO A 177 3.45 29.66 -21.69
C PRO A 177 3.11 30.79 -20.71
N ILE A 178 3.83 31.89 -20.80
CA ILE A 178 3.47 33.13 -20.11
C ILE A 178 2.12 33.57 -20.70
N TYR A 179 1.01 33.28 -20.01
CA TYR A 179 -0.21 34.05 -20.17
C TYR A 179 0.02 35.41 -19.53
N ALA A 180 0.53 36.35 -20.35
CA ALA A 180 0.61 37.75 -20.02
C ALA A 180 -0.80 38.33 -19.91
N GLY A 181 -1.36 38.31 -18.70
CA GLY A 181 -2.46 39.17 -18.27
C GLY A 181 -1.89 40.32 -17.46
N LEU A 182 -1.73 41.48 -18.10
CA LEU A 182 -1.27 42.73 -17.49
C LEU A 182 -2.12 43.14 -16.28
N ALA A 183 -1.48 43.33 -15.12
CA ALA A 183 -1.74 44.46 -14.22
C ALA A 183 -0.62 44.62 -13.16
N GLY A 184 0.30 45.55 -13.41
CA GLY A 184 0.81 46.51 -12.41
C GLY A 184 1.63 46.02 -11.20
N GLY A 185 2.95 46.09 -11.33
CA GLY A 185 3.86 46.75 -10.37
C GLY A 185 4.02 46.16 -8.97
N VAL A 186 5.14 45.51 -8.71
CA VAL A 186 6.34 46.00 -7.98
C VAL A 186 7.24 44.77 -7.81
N ALA A 187 8.45 44.83 -8.38
CA ALA A 187 9.46 43.81 -8.18
C ALA A 187 10.06 43.98 -6.79
N ASP A 188 9.75 43.07 -5.87
CA ASP A 188 10.54 42.89 -4.66
C ASP A 188 11.51 41.72 -4.85
N ILE A 189 12.78 42.07 -4.65
CA ILE A 189 13.96 41.23 -4.74
C ILE A 189 13.84 40.15 -3.67
N VAL A 190 13.63 38.89 -4.09
CA VAL A 190 13.77 37.73 -3.20
C VAL A 190 15.25 37.65 -2.81
N ALA A 191 15.56 38.05 -1.58
CA ALA A 191 16.85 37.79 -0.97
C ALA A 191 17.09 36.27 -1.02
N GLU A 192 18.22 35.86 -1.61
CA GLU A 192 18.71 34.49 -1.48
C GLU A 192 18.93 34.21 0.02
N ASP A 193 17.98 33.52 0.64
CA ASP A 193 18.15 32.98 1.98
C ASP A 193 19.16 31.82 1.90
N ASN A 194 20.44 32.18 1.92
CA ASN A 194 21.59 31.29 1.95
C ASN A 194 21.75 30.69 3.35
N ASN A 195 20.71 30.03 3.85
CA ASN A 195 20.83 29.17 5.03
C ASN A 195 21.31 27.77 4.57
N PRO A 196 22.58 27.42 4.77
CA PRO A 196 23.13 26.13 4.31
C PRO A 196 22.52 24.92 5.02
N PHE A 197 21.69 25.12 6.05
CA PHE A 197 21.11 24.04 6.85
C PHE A 197 19.74 23.53 6.38
N VAL A 198 19.07 24.21 5.43
CA VAL A 198 17.76 23.78 4.90
C VAL A 198 17.93 23.18 3.50
N PRO A 199 17.62 21.89 3.29
CA PRO A 199 17.72 21.27 1.96
C PRO A 199 16.84 21.97 0.92
N LYS A 200 17.42 22.29 -0.24
CA LYS A 200 16.67 22.84 -1.39
C LYS A 200 15.69 21.81 -1.96
N HIS A 201 16.05 20.53 -1.89
CA HIS A 201 15.25 19.40 -2.35
C HIS A 201 15.16 18.30 -1.27
N PHE A 202 14.04 17.60 -1.27
CA PHE A 202 13.68 16.47 -0.44
C PHE A 202 13.60 15.24 -1.32
N ASN A 203 14.36 14.23 -0.94
CA ASN A 203 14.41 12.95 -1.63
C ASN A 203 13.19 12.11 -1.23
N VAL A 204 12.88 11.11 -2.06
CA VAL A 204 11.83 10.13 -1.76
C VAL A 204 12.44 8.75 -1.81
N LEU A 205 12.30 8.01 -0.72
CA LEU A 205 12.59 6.58 -0.67
C LEU A 205 11.32 5.84 -0.29
N MET A 206 10.77 5.12 -1.25
CA MET A 206 9.67 4.19 -1.04
C MET A 206 10.23 2.78 -0.94
N PHE A 207 10.00 2.11 0.18
CA PHE A 207 10.31 0.70 0.37
C PHE A 207 9.05 -0.03 0.83
N GLY A 208 8.70 -1.12 0.17
CA GLY A 208 7.49 -1.85 0.52
C GLY A 208 7.58 -3.35 0.40
N PHE A 209 6.58 -4.00 1.00
CA PHE A 209 6.36 -5.44 0.92
C PHE A 209 5.00 -5.73 0.31
N ASP A 210 4.95 -6.71 -0.58
CA ASP A 210 3.71 -7.26 -1.14
C ASP A 210 2.81 -7.85 -0.03
N SER A 211 1.49 -7.75 -0.16
CA SER A 211 0.54 -8.60 0.57
C SER A 211 0.52 -8.47 2.11
N LEU A 212 0.89 -7.31 2.67
CA LEU A 212 0.78 -7.06 4.12
C LEU A 212 -0.27 -6.00 4.47
N SER A 213 -1.27 -6.44 5.26
CA SER A 213 -2.17 -5.52 5.93
C SER A 213 -1.41 -4.68 6.95
N ARG A 214 -1.96 -3.53 7.35
CA ARG A 214 -1.39 -2.73 8.44
C ARG A 214 -1.18 -3.56 9.71
N ASN A 215 -2.13 -4.44 10.03
CA ASN A 215 -2.06 -5.30 11.20
C ASN A 215 -1.08 -6.47 11.00
N ALA A 216 -1.01 -7.07 9.82
CA ALA A 216 -0.03 -8.11 9.50
C ALA A 216 1.41 -7.57 9.63
N PHE A 217 1.66 -6.36 9.12
CA PHE A 217 2.94 -5.68 9.28
C PHE A 217 3.29 -5.51 10.77
N GLN A 218 2.33 -5.06 11.61
CA GLN A 218 2.54 -4.92 13.05
C GLN A 218 2.81 -6.27 13.76
N ARG A 219 2.09 -7.32 13.37
CA ARG A 219 2.26 -8.67 13.95
C ARG A 219 3.60 -9.30 13.57
N LYS A 220 4.09 -9.04 12.36
CA LYS A 220 5.20 -9.82 11.77
C LYS A 220 6.49 -9.05 11.60
N LEU A 221 6.44 -7.73 11.62
CA LEU A 221 7.60 -6.86 11.67
C LEU A 221 7.56 -5.95 12.92
N PRO A 222 7.35 -6.49 14.14
CA PRO A 222 7.13 -5.67 15.33
C PRO A 222 8.33 -4.79 15.71
N LYS A 223 9.58 -5.25 15.51
CA LYS A 223 10.77 -4.45 15.82
C LYS A 223 10.89 -3.28 14.86
N SER A 224 10.71 -3.54 13.56
CA SER A 224 10.74 -2.52 12.51
C SER A 224 9.59 -1.53 12.66
N TYR A 225 8.37 -2.00 12.94
CA TYR A 225 7.21 -1.14 13.18
C TYR A 225 7.43 -0.23 14.40
N SER A 226 7.92 -0.80 15.51
CA SER A 226 8.25 -0.04 16.71
C SER A 226 9.27 1.05 16.41
N TYR A 227 10.36 0.72 15.70
CA TYR A 227 11.38 1.70 15.32
C TYR A 227 10.84 2.81 14.41
N LEU A 228 10.02 2.46 13.42
CA LEU A 228 9.37 3.45 12.55
C LEU A 228 8.53 4.45 13.35
N VAL A 229 7.63 3.97 14.21
CA VAL A 229 6.68 4.84 14.92
C VAL A 229 7.33 5.57 16.10
N ASN A 230 8.14 4.88 16.89
CA ASN A 230 8.66 5.41 18.16
C ASN A 230 9.95 6.21 17.97
N ASP A 231 10.86 5.78 17.11
CA ASP A 231 12.16 6.42 16.92
C ASP A 231 12.14 7.39 15.74
N LEU A 232 11.65 6.93 14.58
CA LEU A 232 11.58 7.75 13.36
C LEU A 232 10.35 8.68 13.30
N LYS A 233 9.39 8.51 14.22
CA LYS A 233 8.14 9.30 14.28
C LYS A 233 7.32 9.19 12.99
N ALA A 234 7.31 8.00 12.38
CA ALA A 234 6.52 7.72 11.19
C ALA A 234 5.03 7.94 11.43
N LEU A 235 4.39 8.65 10.50
CA LEU A 235 2.96 8.88 10.45
C LEU A 235 2.29 7.77 9.65
N VAL A 236 1.53 6.91 10.33
CA VAL A 236 0.85 5.76 9.72
C VAL A 236 -0.53 6.18 9.21
N LEU A 237 -0.79 6.01 7.92
CA LEU A 237 -2.09 6.27 7.30
C LEU A 237 -3.08 5.16 7.67
N LYS A 238 -3.90 5.37 8.70
CA LYS A 238 -4.85 4.38 9.22
C LYS A 238 -6.04 4.15 8.28
N GLY A 239 -6.37 5.14 7.46
CA GLY A 239 -7.43 5.05 6.46
C GLY A 239 -6.94 4.80 5.03
N TYR A 240 -5.67 4.41 4.82
CA TYR A 240 -5.19 4.06 3.49
C TYR A 240 -5.88 2.78 3.00
N ASN A 241 -6.66 2.91 1.93
CA ASN A 241 -7.52 1.87 1.38
C ASN A 241 -7.11 1.55 -0.07
N ILE A 242 -7.15 0.27 -0.45
CA ILE A 242 -6.93 -0.15 -1.83
C ILE A 242 -8.04 0.33 -2.77
N VAL A 243 -7.74 0.39 -4.06
CA VAL A 243 -8.71 0.79 -5.10
C VAL A 243 -9.00 -0.32 -6.11
N GLY A 244 -8.35 -1.48 -5.96
CA GLY A 244 -8.51 -2.61 -6.86
C GLY A 244 -7.75 -3.83 -6.37
N ASP A 245 -7.88 -4.93 -7.11
CA ASP A 245 -7.35 -6.22 -6.70
C ASP A 245 -5.89 -6.43 -7.10
N GLY A 246 -5.03 -6.65 -6.12
CA GLY A 246 -3.65 -7.07 -6.37
C GLY A 246 -2.68 -5.94 -6.70
N THR A 247 -1.42 -6.33 -6.87
CA THR A 247 -0.28 -5.42 -7.02
C THR A 247 -0.40 -4.44 -8.19
N PRO A 248 -0.77 -4.84 -9.43
CA PRO A 248 -0.85 -3.88 -10.52
C PRO A 248 -1.94 -2.81 -10.28
N GLN A 249 -3.08 -3.22 -9.75
CA GLN A 249 -4.20 -2.33 -9.42
C GLN A 249 -3.93 -1.43 -8.20
N ALA A 250 -2.94 -1.75 -7.37
CA ALA A 250 -2.46 -0.88 -6.31
C ALA A 250 -1.33 0.05 -6.78
N LEU A 251 -0.32 -0.49 -7.47
CA LEU A 251 0.88 0.23 -7.86
C LEU A 251 0.68 1.12 -9.09
N VAL A 252 -0.17 0.76 -10.06
CA VAL A 252 -0.43 1.61 -11.24
C VAL A 252 -1.08 2.93 -10.83
N PRO A 253 -2.16 2.96 -10.01
CA PRO A 253 -2.69 4.19 -9.42
C PRO A 253 -1.66 5.01 -8.63
N LEU A 254 -0.86 4.34 -7.80
CA LEU A 254 0.19 4.98 -6.99
C LEU A 254 1.25 5.68 -7.87
N LEU A 255 1.68 5.01 -8.93
CA LEU A 255 2.80 5.45 -9.75
C LEU A 255 2.38 6.30 -10.94
N THR A 256 1.11 6.30 -11.34
CA THR A 256 0.65 7.03 -12.54
C THR A 256 -0.51 8.00 -12.29
N GLY A 257 -1.21 7.88 -11.16
CA GLY A 257 -2.44 8.60 -10.91
C GLY A 257 -3.65 8.04 -11.70
N TYR A 258 -3.47 6.98 -12.48
CA TYR A 258 -4.48 6.35 -13.34
C TYR A 258 -4.73 4.88 -12.98
N THR A 259 -5.91 4.36 -13.31
CA THR A 259 -6.14 2.91 -13.32
C THR A 259 -5.59 2.30 -14.62
N GLU A 260 -5.32 1.00 -14.63
CA GLU A 260 -4.87 0.31 -15.86
C GLU A 260 -5.87 0.44 -17.02
N LEU A 261 -7.16 0.42 -16.72
CA LEU A 261 -8.23 0.59 -17.71
C LEU A 261 -8.30 2.01 -18.28
N GLU A 262 -7.61 2.98 -17.69
CA GLU A 262 -7.50 4.36 -18.22
C GLU A 262 -6.25 4.54 -19.10
N LEU A 263 -5.27 3.65 -18.98
CA LEU A 263 -3.98 3.72 -19.66
C LEU A 263 -3.95 2.88 -20.96
N PRO A 264 -2.97 3.08 -21.86
CA PRO A 264 -2.82 2.22 -23.03
C PRO A 264 -2.69 0.74 -22.65
N GLU A 265 -3.19 -0.15 -23.51
CA GLU A 265 -3.15 -1.59 -23.25
C GLU A 265 -1.72 -2.14 -23.24
N THR A 266 -1.34 -2.87 -22.20
CA THR A 266 0.00 -3.46 -22.02
C THR A 266 -0.02 -4.95 -21.69
N ARG A 267 -1.20 -5.55 -21.46
CA ARG A 267 -1.34 -6.97 -21.12
C ARG A 267 -0.93 -7.83 -22.31
N THR A 268 -0.02 -8.78 -22.10
CA THR A 268 0.56 -9.62 -23.17
C THR A 268 -0.49 -10.43 -23.95
N ARG A 269 -1.58 -10.80 -23.27
CA ARG A 269 -2.70 -11.54 -23.85
C ARG A 269 -3.61 -10.73 -24.78
N MET A 270 -3.48 -9.39 -24.77
CA MET A 270 -4.35 -8.50 -25.56
C MET A 270 -3.71 -8.19 -26.92
N PRO A 271 -4.49 -8.13 -28.00
CA PRO A 271 -3.97 -7.73 -29.31
C PRO A 271 -3.47 -6.28 -29.25
N ASN A 272 -2.40 -5.98 -30.00
CA ASN A 272 -1.78 -4.65 -30.09
C ASN A 272 -1.29 -4.05 -28.76
N ALA A 273 -1.08 -4.89 -27.73
CA ALA A 273 -0.50 -4.43 -26.46
C ALA A 273 0.86 -3.76 -26.68
N LYS A 274 1.08 -2.65 -25.98
CA LYS A 274 2.35 -1.90 -25.96
C LYS A 274 3.20 -2.32 -24.77
N ASN A 275 4.47 -1.94 -24.77
CA ASN A 275 5.30 -2.03 -23.57
C ASN A 275 4.89 -0.98 -22.54
N VAL A 276 5.22 -1.21 -21.27
CA VAL A 276 4.81 -0.38 -20.12
C VAL A 276 5.46 1.01 -20.16
N ASP A 277 6.44 1.23 -21.03
CA ASP A 277 7.07 2.52 -21.34
C ASP A 277 6.06 3.63 -21.64
N VAL A 278 4.85 3.30 -22.10
CA VAL A 278 3.78 4.26 -22.39
C VAL A 278 3.10 4.83 -21.14
N TYR A 279 3.36 4.28 -19.95
CA TYR A 279 2.74 4.77 -18.71
C TYR A 279 3.42 6.06 -18.23
N PRO A 280 2.65 7.04 -17.72
CA PRO A 280 3.18 8.29 -17.17
C PRO A 280 3.67 8.07 -15.73
N MET A 281 4.68 7.21 -15.56
CA MET A 281 5.23 6.84 -14.25
C MET A 281 5.82 8.07 -13.53
N ILE A 282 5.54 8.21 -12.23
CA ILE A 282 5.94 9.34 -11.39
C ILE A 282 7.46 9.53 -11.35
N TRP A 283 8.24 8.45 -11.40
CA TRP A 283 9.70 8.56 -11.48
C TRP A 283 10.18 9.27 -12.75
N LYS A 284 9.40 9.28 -13.85
CA LYS A 284 9.74 10.07 -15.04
C LYS A 284 9.61 11.57 -14.79
N GLU A 285 8.69 11.98 -13.91
CA GLU A 285 8.53 13.37 -13.48
C GLU A 285 9.70 13.81 -12.59
N TYR A 286 10.05 12.98 -11.60
CA TYR A 286 11.21 13.21 -10.75
C TYR A 286 12.51 13.25 -11.57
N ALA A 287 12.68 12.34 -12.53
CA ALA A 287 13.80 12.34 -13.47
C ALA A 287 13.91 13.65 -14.28
N ARG A 288 12.79 14.22 -14.73
CA ARG A 288 12.76 15.52 -15.43
C ARG A 288 13.16 16.68 -14.52
N HIS A 289 12.89 16.56 -13.22
CA HIS A 289 13.33 17.49 -12.19
C HIS A 289 14.77 17.23 -11.71
N GLY A 290 15.53 16.38 -12.41
CA GLY A 290 16.96 16.13 -12.14
C GLY A 290 17.24 15.11 -11.04
N TYR A 291 16.25 14.32 -10.63
CA TYR A 291 16.45 13.25 -9.65
C TYR A 291 17.06 12.01 -10.30
N TYR A 292 18.03 11.40 -9.61
CA TYR A 292 18.44 10.03 -9.90
C TYR A 292 17.33 9.06 -9.49
N THR A 293 17.04 8.07 -10.33
CA THR A 293 15.89 7.17 -10.14
C THR A 293 16.29 5.71 -9.98
N SER A 294 15.63 5.00 -9.07
CA SER A 294 15.81 3.57 -8.86
C SER A 294 14.47 2.85 -8.72
N PHE A 295 14.35 1.68 -9.34
CA PHE A 295 13.20 0.78 -9.27
C PHE A 295 13.69 -0.65 -9.04
N ASN A 296 13.24 -1.27 -7.95
CA ASN A 296 13.78 -2.53 -7.48
C ASN A 296 12.63 -3.49 -7.14
N GLU A 297 12.67 -4.70 -7.72
CA GLU A 297 11.79 -5.84 -7.43
C GLU A 297 12.65 -7.11 -7.40
N ASP A 298 12.32 -8.04 -6.50
CA ASP A 298 13.07 -9.26 -6.17
C ASP A 298 12.52 -10.54 -6.81
N VAL A 299 11.26 -10.53 -7.29
CA VAL A 299 10.60 -11.73 -7.84
C VAL A 299 10.35 -11.62 -9.36
N PRO A 300 11.37 -11.85 -10.22
CA PRO A 300 11.28 -11.51 -11.65
C PRO A 300 10.28 -12.35 -12.45
N ASN A 301 9.93 -13.55 -11.96
CA ASN A 301 8.97 -14.48 -12.59
C ASN A 301 7.50 -14.05 -12.40
N ILE A 302 7.19 -13.28 -11.35
CA ILE A 302 5.84 -12.74 -11.10
C ILE A 302 5.83 -11.21 -10.91
N GLY A 303 6.89 -10.52 -11.37
CA GLY A 303 7.04 -9.07 -11.17
C GLY A 303 5.88 -8.24 -11.75
N THR A 304 5.60 -7.11 -11.09
CA THR A 304 4.39 -6.29 -11.28
C THR A 304 4.10 -5.98 -12.75
N PHE A 305 5.13 -5.54 -13.49
CA PHE A 305 5.00 -5.08 -14.87
C PHE A 305 5.44 -6.11 -15.91
N THR A 306 5.83 -7.31 -15.48
CA THR A 306 6.45 -8.32 -16.37
C THR A 306 5.74 -9.66 -16.37
N TYR A 307 4.88 -9.93 -15.38
CA TYR A 307 4.11 -11.17 -15.31
C TYR A 307 2.99 -11.20 -16.36
N ARG A 308 2.01 -10.30 -16.25
CA ARG A 308 0.88 -10.21 -17.20
C ARG A 308 1.02 -9.11 -18.24
N MET A 309 1.96 -8.18 -18.06
CA MET A 309 2.23 -7.07 -18.96
C MET A 309 3.52 -7.33 -19.77
N LYS A 310 3.71 -6.61 -20.87
CA LYS A 310 4.87 -6.75 -21.78
C LYS A 310 6.22 -6.35 -21.19
N GLY A 311 6.28 -5.89 -19.94
CA GLY A 311 7.47 -5.26 -19.39
C GLY A 311 7.82 -3.94 -20.06
N PHE A 312 8.96 -3.40 -19.67
CA PHE A 312 9.57 -2.24 -20.29
C PHE A 312 10.45 -2.67 -21.47
N ALA A 313 10.36 -1.95 -22.58
CA ALA A 313 11.31 -2.08 -23.67
C ALA A 313 12.64 -1.42 -23.27
N GLU A 314 12.58 -0.15 -22.87
CA GLU A 314 13.72 0.61 -22.39
C GLU A 314 13.91 0.45 -20.87
N GLN A 315 15.10 0.78 -20.36
CA GLN A 315 15.31 0.78 -18.90
C GLN A 315 14.45 1.89 -18.26
N PRO A 316 13.53 1.59 -17.32
CA PRO A 316 12.50 2.56 -16.89
C PRO A 316 13.02 3.67 -15.97
N VAL A 317 14.18 3.46 -15.35
CA VAL A 317 14.84 4.31 -14.34
C VAL A 317 16.35 4.24 -14.55
N ASP A 318 17.15 5.00 -13.81
CA ASP A 318 18.61 5.00 -13.96
C ASP A 318 19.26 3.72 -13.41
N HIS A 319 18.71 3.18 -12.31
CA HIS A 319 19.17 1.95 -11.65
C HIS A 319 18.02 0.96 -11.47
N TYR A 320 18.14 -0.23 -12.09
CA TYR A 320 17.05 -1.19 -12.20
C TYR A 320 17.48 -2.59 -11.74
N LEU A 321 17.03 -3.01 -10.55
CA LEU A 321 17.52 -4.22 -9.87
C LEU A 321 17.17 -5.53 -10.57
N ARG A 322 16.16 -5.51 -11.44
CA ARG A 322 15.62 -6.71 -12.10
C ARG A 322 16.69 -7.60 -12.76
N THR A 323 17.70 -6.99 -13.38
CA THR A 323 18.76 -7.77 -14.08
C THR A 323 19.55 -8.66 -13.12
N LEU A 324 19.74 -8.25 -11.87
CA LEU A 324 20.38 -9.09 -10.85
C LEU A 324 19.55 -10.35 -10.57
N TYR A 325 18.27 -10.18 -10.25
CA TYR A 325 17.39 -11.31 -9.90
C TYR A 325 17.09 -12.22 -11.09
N LEU A 326 17.10 -11.71 -12.33
CA LEU A 326 17.01 -12.56 -13.53
C LEU A 326 18.21 -13.49 -13.68
N GLU A 327 19.41 -13.03 -13.29
CA GLU A 327 20.65 -13.78 -13.43
C GLU A 327 21.04 -14.56 -12.18
N ALA A 328 20.47 -14.24 -11.02
CA ALA A 328 20.76 -14.92 -9.77
C ALA A 328 20.57 -16.45 -9.85
N PRO A 329 19.53 -17.00 -10.51
CA PRO A 329 19.38 -18.45 -10.72
C PRO A 329 20.46 -19.10 -11.60
N ASN A 330 21.30 -18.31 -12.28
CA ASN A 330 22.43 -18.81 -13.07
C ASN A 330 23.74 -18.86 -12.24
N MET A 331 23.69 -18.57 -10.93
CA MET A 331 24.85 -18.61 -10.06
C MET A 331 25.12 -20.00 -9.45
N TRP A 332 26.36 -20.26 -9.04
CA TRP A 332 26.68 -21.42 -8.21
C TRP A 332 26.05 -21.22 -6.82
N ASN A 333 25.44 -22.26 -6.23
CA ASN A 333 24.66 -22.20 -4.98
C ASN A 333 23.38 -21.33 -5.00
N CYS A 334 22.87 -20.93 -6.17
CA CYS A 334 21.63 -20.14 -6.30
C CYS A 334 20.32 -20.88 -5.92
N CYS A 335 20.41 -22.18 -5.60
CA CYS A 335 19.25 -23.07 -5.53
C CYS A 335 18.64 -23.17 -4.13
N VAL A 336 19.21 -22.52 -3.13
CA VAL A 336 18.56 -22.41 -1.81
C VAL A 336 17.48 -21.34 -1.93
N GLN A 337 16.23 -21.72 -1.65
CA GLN A 337 15.10 -20.82 -1.71
C GLN A 337 15.35 -19.60 -0.80
N HIS A 338 15.06 -18.41 -1.31
CA HIS A 338 15.31 -17.11 -0.64
C HIS A 338 16.78 -16.74 -0.41
N CYS A 339 17.72 -17.35 -1.13
CA CYS A 339 19.14 -17.03 -1.05
C CYS A 339 19.74 -16.61 -2.40
N ILE A 340 20.65 -15.65 -2.33
CA ILE A 340 21.50 -15.20 -3.43
C ILE A 340 22.94 -15.29 -2.94
N GLY A 341 23.67 -16.31 -3.38
CA GLY A 341 24.96 -16.64 -2.77
C GLY A 341 24.75 -17.04 -1.31
N HIS A 342 25.56 -16.48 -0.40
CA HIS A 342 25.43 -16.74 1.04
C HIS A 342 24.62 -15.66 1.77
N GLN A 343 23.76 -14.92 1.05
CA GLN A 343 22.94 -13.85 1.60
C GLN A 343 21.44 -14.09 1.34
N PRO A 344 20.56 -13.77 2.30
CA PRO A 344 19.13 -13.73 2.04
C PRO A 344 18.77 -12.74 0.93
N ASP A 345 17.82 -13.12 0.08
CA ASP A 345 17.35 -12.33 -1.06
C ASP A 345 16.86 -10.92 -0.67
N HIS A 346 16.14 -10.79 0.45
CA HIS A 346 15.65 -9.51 0.96
C HIS A 346 16.80 -8.60 1.42
N VAL A 347 17.87 -9.17 1.98
CA VAL A 347 19.07 -8.42 2.38
C VAL A 347 19.78 -7.86 1.16
N VAL A 348 19.87 -8.63 0.07
CA VAL A 348 20.44 -8.14 -1.20
C VAL A 348 19.71 -6.89 -1.70
N MET A 349 18.38 -6.88 -1.64
CA MET A 349 17.58 -5.72 -2.02
C MET A 349 17.76 -4.53 -1.08
N LEU A 350 17.77 -4.75 0.24
CA LEU A 350 18.03 -3.71 1.25
C LEU A 350 19.40 -3.06 1.01
N GLU A 351 20.44 -3.88 0.78
CA GLU A 351 21.81 -3.43 0.55
C GLU A 351 21.97 -2.69 -0.78
N TYR A 352 21.32 -3.15 -1.84
CA TYR A 352 21.29 -2.44 -3.13
C TYR A 352 20.65 -1.04 -2.99
N THR A 353 19.50 -0.97 -2.32
CA THR A 353 18.81 0.30 -2.06
C THR A 353 19.64 1.23 -1.17
N LYS A 354 20.34 0.69 -0.17
CA LYS A 354 21.28 1.46 0.66
C LYS A 354 22.43 2.03 -0.16
N ASN A 355 23.03 1.22 -1.03
CA ASN A 355 24.10 1.68 -1.92
C ASN A 355 23.63 2.82 -2.85
N PHE A 356 22.38 2.77 -3.35
CA PHE A 356 21.78 3.86 -4.12
C PHE A 356 21.69 5.14 -3.30
N MET A 357 21.21 5.06 -2.06
CA MET A 357 21.12 6.20 -1.15
C MET A 357 22.49 6.78 -0.82
N LEU A 358 23.50 5.94 -0.58
CA LEU A 358 24.88 6.35 -0.30
C LEU A 358 25.56 7.00 -1.50
N LYS A 359 25.34 6.47 -2.70
CA LYS A 359 25.95 6.98 -3.94
C LYS A 359 25.47 8.40 -4.24
N TYR A 360 24.18 8.64 -4.05
CA TYR A 360 23.51 9.90 -4.38
C TYR A 360 23.12 10.70 -3.13
N LYS A 361 23.86 10.56 -2.03
CA LYS A 361 23.55 11.25 -0.76
C LYS A 361 23.43 12.78 -0.92
N ASP A 362 24.28 13.35 -1.79
CA ASP A 362 24.39 14.79 -2.06
C ASP A 362 23.57 15.24 -3.29
N SER A 363 22.79 14.34 -3.89
CA SER A 363 22.01 14.60 -5.12
C SER A 363 20.52 14.29 -4.90
N PRO A 364 19.61 15.00 -5.59
CA PRO A 364 18.19 14.63 -5.61
C PRO A 364 17.98 13.20 -6.09
N ARG A 365 17.19 12.41 -5.37
CA ARG A 365 16.97 10.98 -5.67
C ARG A 365 15.54 10.51 -5.33
N PHE A 366 15.02 9.64 -6.19
CA PHE A 366 13.74 8.96 -6.04
C PHE A 366 13.97 7.45 -6.17
N GLY A 367 13.75 6.71 -5.09
CA GLY A 367 13.86 5.25 -5.06
C GLY A 367 12.52 4.59 -4.79
N PHE A 368 12.16 3.60 -5.60
CA PHE A 368 11.02 2.71 -5.35
C PHE A 368 11.49 1.25 -5.30
N SER A 369 11.45 0.66 -4.11
CA SER A 369 11.83 -0.73 -3.86
C SER A 369 10.62 -1.50 -3.35
N PHE A 370 10.28 -2.61 -3.99
CA PHE A 370 9.12 -3.40 -3.66
C PHE A 370 9.44 -4.89 -3.59
N HIS A 371 9.37 -5.44 -2.38
CA HIS A 371 9.79 -6.80 -2.06
C HIS A 371 8.58 -7.76 -2.03
N GLY A 372 8.58 -8.80 -2.85
CA GLY A 372 7.51 -9.79 -2.94
C GLY A 372 7.85 -11.15 -2.32
N GLY A 373 9.13 -11.56 -2.34
CA GLY A 373 9.53 -12.94 -2.11
C GLY A 373 9.16 -13.54 -0.75
N LEU A 374 9.05 -12.71 0.30
CA LEU A 374 8.76 -13.19 1.65
C LEU A 374 7.29 -13.13 2.06
N SER A 375 6.45 -12.42 1.31
CA SER A 375 5.10 -12.06 1.77
C SER A 375 3.98 -12.41 0.79
N HIS A 376 4.29 -12.58 -0.51
CA HIS A 376 3.30 -12.92 -1.53
C HIS A 376 2.58 -14.25 -1.23
N ASP A 377 3.34 -15.33 -1.00
CA ASP A 377 2.80 -16.68 -0.77
C ASP A 377 2.63 -17.05 0.71
N SER A 378 3.11 -16.20 1.62
CA SER A 378 3.11 -16.50 3.05
C SER A 378 2.91 -15.25 3.88
N ILE A 379 1.87 -15.26 4.72
CA ILE A 379 1.68 -14.23 5.73
C ILE A 379 2.73 -14.30 6.85
N ASN A 380 3.46 -15.42 6.93
CA ASN A 380 4.37 -15.70 8.03
C ASN A 380 5.84 -15.46 7.75
N LEU A 381 6.29 -15.78 6.53
CA LEU A 381 7.71 -15.79 6.18
C LEU A 381 8.36 -14.40 6.24
N VAL A 382 7.60 -13.33 6.00
CA VAL A 382 8.08 -11.94 6.14
C VAL A 382 8.66 -11.63 7.53
N GLY A 383 8.25 -12.35 8.57
CA GLY A 383 8.83 -12.17 9.90
C GLY A 383 10.32 -12.49 9.99
N ALA A 384 10.85 -13.25 9.02
CA ALA A 384 12.28 -13.53 8.91
C ALA A 384 13.13 -12.30 8.55
N ALA A 385 12.52 -11.19 8.13
CA ALA A 385 13.21 -9.96 7.75
C ALA A 385 13.15 -8.85 8.82
N ASP A 386 12.49 -9.06 9.96
CA ASP A 386 12.24 -7.99 10.94
C ASP A 386 13.54 -7.44 11.55
N ASP A 387 14.52 -8.31 11.83
CA ASP A 387 15.79 -7.90 12.41
C ASP A 387 16.65 -7.12 11.41
N GLU A 388 16.74 -7.62 10.18
CA GLU A 388 17.51 -7.04 9.08
C GLU A 388 16.90 -5.72 8.62
N LEU A 389 15.56 -5.62 8.51
CA LEU A 389 14.86 -4.40 8.17
C LEU A 389 15.06 -3.33 9.26
N ASN A 390 14.92 -3.68 10.53
CA ASN A 390 15.17 -2.75 11.64
C ASN A 390 16.64 -2.27 11.65
N ALA A 391 17.60 -3.17 11.45
CA ALA A 391 19.02 -2.81 11.36
C ALA A 391 19.29 -1.86 10.18
N TRP A 392 18.65 -2.11 9.03
CA TRP A 392 18.76 -1.26 7.84
C TRP A 392 18.17 0.14 8.08
N LEU A 393 16.98 0.23 8.67
CA LEU A 393 16.34 1.50 9.03
C LEU A 393 17.21 2.33 10.00
N ARG A 394 17.83 1.67 10.99
CA ARG A 394 18.80 2.30 11.90
C ARG A 394 20.00 2.83 11.16
N HIS A 395 20.59 2.01 10.29
CA HIS A 395 21.71 2.43 9.48
C HIS A 395 21.40 3.66 8.62
N LEU A 396 20.24 3.70 7.94
CA LEU A 396 19.84 4.86 7.16
C LEU A 396 19.74 6.14 8.01
N LYS A 397 19.28 6.01 9.26
CA LYS A 397 19.20 7.14 10.19
C LYS A 397 20.57 7.57 10.69
N ASP A 398 21.37 6.64 11.17
CA ASP A 398 22.69 6.88 11.79
C ASP A 398 23.72 7.42 10.79
N THR A 399 23.56 7.08 9.51
CA THR A 399 24.39 7.61 8.42
C THR A 399 23.83 8.87 7.77
N HIS A 400 22.82 9.50 8.37
CA HIS A 400 22.22 10.75 7.91
C HIS A 400 21.57 10.68 6.52
N LEU A 401 21.28 9.48 6.00
CA LEU A 401 20.62 9.30 4.70
C LEU A 401 19.13 9.72 4.74
N LEU A 402 18.55 9.83 5.93
CA LEU A 402 17.17 10.28 6.14
C LEU A 402 17.03 11.79 6.42
N ASP A 403 18.11 12.55 6.58
CA ASP A 403 18.03 13.95 7.03
C ASP A 403 17.45 14.91 5.98
N ASN A 404 17.40 14.49 4.71
CA ASN A 404 16.73 15.17 3.61
C ASN A 404 15.86 14.22 2.78
N THR A 405 15.39 13.11 3.37
CA THR A 405 14.60 12.08 2.65
C THR A 405 13.26 11.87 3.33
N ILE A 406 12.17 11.98 2.57
CA ILE A 406 10.87 11.45 2.97
C ILE A 406 10.90 9.93 2.74
N LEU A 407 10.91 9.18 3.84
CA LEU A 407 10.86 7.72 3.81
C LEU A 407 9.41 7.26 3.86
N ILE A 408 9.01 6.46 2.88
CA ILE A 408 7.68 5.86 2.78
C ILE A 408 7.84 4.35 2.91
N MET A 409 7.35 3.81 4.02
CA MET A 409 7.25 2.36 4.23
C MET A 409 5.82 1.92 3.93
N MET A 410 5.66 0.96 3.02
CA MET A 410 4.35 0.65 2.44
C MET A 410 4.10 -0.83 2.13
N SER A 411 2.84 -1.16 1.91
CA SER A 411 2.35 -2.39 1.29
C SER A 411 1.23 -2.04 0.31
N ASP A 412 1.09 -2.85 -0.73
CA ASP A 412 0.18 -2.59 -1.84
C ASP A 412 -1.27 -3.00 -1.51
N HIS A 413 -1.42 -4.15 -0.86
CA HIS A 413 -2.65 -4.70 -0.30
C HIS A 413 -2.32 -5.64 0.87
N GLY A 414 -3.32 -6.13 1.60
CA GLY A 414 -3.12 -7.22 2.57
C GLY A 414 -3.20 -8.60 1.92
N ASN A 415 -3.08 -9.66 2.73
CA ASN A 415 -2.87 -11.00 2.18
C ASN A 415 -4.11 -11.52 1.42
N ARG A 416 -3.90 -11.90 0.15
CA ARG A 416 -4.98 -12.35 -0.74
C ARG A 416 -5.15 -13.87 -0.80
N PHE A 417 -4.09 -14.62 -0.50
CA PHE A 417 -3.99 -16.05 -0.75
C PHE A 417 -3.97 -16.90 0.52
N ALA A 418 -3.93 -16.28 1.70
CA ALA A 418 -3.99 -16.96 2.98
C ALA A 418 -5.43 -17.19 3.45
N GLU A 419 -5.65 -18.29 4.18
CA GLU A 419 -6.94 -18.65 4.78
C GLU A 419 -7.51 -17.56 5.71
N VAL A 420 -6.64 -16.68 6.24
CA VAL A 420 -7.07 -15.52 7.02
C VAL A 420 -8.05 -14.62 6.25
N ARG A 421 -7.91 -14.50 4.91
CA ARG A 421 -8.85 -13.73 4.06
C ARG A 421 -10.28 -14.27 4.14
N ALA A 422 -10.48 -15.53 4.51
CA ALA A 422 -11.81 -16.12 4.66
C ALA A 422 -12.53 -15.64 5.93
N THR A 423 -11.84 -14.96 6.86
CA THR A 423 -12.44 -14.30 8.03
C THR A 423 -12.93 -12.89 7.67
N LEU A 424 -13.88 -12.36 8.45
CA LEU A 424 -14.36 -10.99 8.23
C LEU A 424 -13.24 -9.95 8.40
N GLN A 425 -12.47 -10.06 9.50
CA GLN A 425 -11.35 -9.17 9.74
C GLN A 425 -10.28 -9.32 8.65
N GLY A 426 -9.99 -10.53 8.18
CA GLY A 426 -9.07 -10.75 7.07
C GLY A 426 -9.51 -10.07 5.77
N LYS A 427 -10.80 -10.09 5.41
CA LYS A 427 -11.31 -9.31 4.26
C LYS A 427 -11.09 -7.81 4.46
N GLN A 428 -11.29 -7.27 5.66
CA GLN A 428 -11.08 -5.84 5.90
C GLN A 428 -9.59 -5.47 5.93
N GLU A 429 -8.75 -6.30 6.56
CA GLU A 429 -7.30 -6.15 6.59
C GLU A 429 -6.68 -6.21 5.18
N GLU A 430 -7.20 -7.03 4.27
CA GLU A 430 -6.75 -7.08 2.87
C GLU A 430 -6.90 -5.73 2.15
N ARG A 431 -7.90 -4.93 2.53
CA ARG A 431 -8.17 -3.61 1.95
C ARG A 431 -7.42 -2.47 2.63
N LEU A 432 -6.78 -2.74 3.77
CA LEU A 432 -6.12 -1.75 4.63
C LEU A 432 -4.63 -2.10 4.80
N PRO A 433 -3.80 -1.96 3.74
CA PRO A 433 -2.38 -2.26 3.81
C PRO A 433 -1.61 -1.29 4.71
N PHE A 434 -0.40 -1.69 5.10
CA PHE A 434 0.49 -0.81 5.83
C PHE A 434 0.94 0.35 4.93
N PHE A 435 0.86 1.59 5.42
CA PHE A 435 1.39 2.76 4.72
C PHE A 435 1.80 3.82 5.72
N SER A 436 3.04 4.29 5.66
CA SER A 436 3.56 5.30 6.58
C SER A 436 4.56 6.23 5.93
N PHE A 437 4.62 7.45 6.44
CA PHE A 437 5.56 8.48 6.02
C PHE A 437 6.41 8.95 7.19
N THR A 438 7.72 9.01 6.98
CA THR A 438 8.68 9.65 7.88
C THR A 438 9.20 10.90 7.20
N PHE A 439 9.04 12.05 7.85
CA PHE A 439 9.47 13.34 7.32
C PHE A 439 10.75 13.80 8.03
N PRO A 440 11.76 14.29 7.29
CA PRO A 440 12.93 14.89 7.92
C PRO A 440 12.53 16.15 8.68
N LYS A 441 13.27 16.47 9.76
CA LYS A 441 12.99 17.64 10.59
C LYS A 441 12.95 18.94 9.76
N SER A 442 13.86 19.06 8.80
CA SER A 442 13.94 20.17 7.87
C SER A 442 12.69 20.34 6.99
N PHE A 443 11.96 19.26 6.67
CA PHE A 443 10.66 19.37 5.97
C PHE A 443 9.60 19.98 6.89
N GLN A 444 9.56 19.55 8.14
CA GLN A 444 8.60 20.06 9.12
C GLN A 444 8.82 21.55 9.41
N GLU A 445 10.08 21.99 9.40
CA GLU A 445 10.46 23.39 9.59
C GLU A 445 10.17 24.23 8.33
N ARG A 446 10.43 23.70 7.13
CA ARG A 446 10.23 24.42 5.86
C ARG A 446 8.77 24.47 5.40
N PHE A 447 7.99 23.42 5.67
CA PHE A 447 6.60 23.25 5.22
C PHE A 447 5.66 22.87 6.38
N PRO A 448 5.54 23.74 7.41
CA PRO A 448 4.82 23.42 8.64
C PRO A 448 3.31 23.21 8.42
N GLU A 449 2.70 23.93 7.49
CA GLU A 449 1.27 23.78 7.16
C GLU A 449 1.00 22.43 6.50
N GLN A 450 1.78 22.08 5.48
CA GLN A 450 1.66 20.81 4.75
C GLN A 450 1.88 19.62 5.69
N TYR A 451 2.85 19.72 6.61
CA TYR A 451 3.06 18.72 7.65
C TYR A 451 1.90 18.65 8.66
N ALA A 452 1.30 19.78 9.03
CA ALA A 452 0.13 19.81 9.91
C ALA A 452 -1.09 19.15 9.27
N ASN A 453 -1.37 19.47 8.00
CA ASN A 453 -2.44 18.84 7.21
C ASN A 453 -2.21 17.33 7.10
N PHE A 454 -0.98 16.91 6.81
CA PHE A 454 -0.64 15.49 6.74
C PHE A 454 -0.96 14.76 8.06
N LYS A 455 -0.59 15.33 9.21
CA LYS A 455 -0.89 14.76 10.53
C LYS A 455 -2.38 14.58 10.79
N VAL A 456 -3.23 15.47 10.29
CA VAL A 456 -4.69 15.32 10.40
C VAL A 456 -5.19 14.21 9.48
N ASN A 457 -4.65 14.13 8.26
CA ASN A 457 -5.08 13.17 7.25
C ASN A 457 -4.77 11.70 7.59
N VAL A 458 -3.91 11.42 8.57
CA VAL A 458 -3.56 10.04 8.97
C VAL A 458 -4.77 9.21 9.39
N ASP A 459 -5.81 9.86 9.90
CA ASP A 459 -7.06 9.22 10.36
C ASP A 459 -8.20 9.31 9.32
N HIS A 460 -7.92 9.83 8.12
CA HIS A 460 -8.89 10.01 7.05
C HIS A 460 -8.76 8.94 5.96
N LEU A 461 -9.81 8.78 5.15
CA LEU A 461 -9.80 7.88 4.00
C LEU A 461 -8.82 8.39 2.94
N THR A 462 -7.80 7.60 2.65
CA THR A 462 -6.74 7.90 1.68
C THR A 462 -6.54 6.71 0.74
N THR A 463 -5.93 6.97 -0.42
CA THR A 463 -5.82 5.99 -1.51
C THR A 463 -4.46 6.13 -2.21
N PRO A 464 -4.08 5.15 -3.06
CA PRO A 464 -2.93 5.29 -3.96
C PRO A 464 -2.94 6.59 -4.78
N PHE A 465 -4.10 7.08 -5.21
CA PHE A 465 -4.23 8.32 -5.99
C PHE A 465 -3.82 9.55 -5.18
N ASP A 466 -4.16 9.60 -3.89
CA ASP A 466 -3.79 10.69 -2.99
C ASP A 466 -2.27 10.72 -2.76
N VAL A 467 -1.64 9.55 -2.65
CA VAL A 467 -0.19 9.45 -2.54
C VAL A 467 0.48 9.91 -3.84
N HIS A 468 -0.03 9.52 -5.01
CA HIS A 468 0.46 10.02 -6.29
C HIS A 468 0.40 11.57 -6.36
N ALA A 469 -0.75 12.15 -6.03
CA ALA A 469 -0.92 13.60 -6.00
C ALA A 469 0.02 14.27 -4.98
N THR A 470 0.32 13.61 -3.86
CA THR A 470 1.29 14.07 -2.86
C THR A 470 2.71 14.09 -3.41
N LEU A 471 3.11 13.06 -4.15
CA LEU A 471 4.43 13.02 -4.80
C LEU A 471 4.58 14.11 -5.87
N GLN A 472 3.52 14.45 -6.61
CA GLN A 472 3.53 15.57 -7.54
C GLN A 472 3.58 16.92 -6.80
N HIS A 473 2.76 17.09 -5.76
CA HIS A 473 2.73 18.31 -4.94
C HIS A 473 4.07 18.57 -4.25
N LEU A 474 4.82 17.52 -3.87
CA LEU A 474 6.17 17.67 -3.34
C LEU A 474 7.11 18.36 -4.34
N LEU A 475 7.00 18.09 -5.64
CA LEU A 475 7.85 18.75 -6.65
C LEU A 475 7.49 20.23 -6.82
N SER A 476 6.22 20.59 -6.79
CA SER A 476 5.78 21.99 -6.92
C SER A 476 6.18 22.83 -5.69
N LEU A 477 5.96 22.32 -4.48
CA LEU A 477 6.33 23.00 -3.22
C LEU A 477 7.80 23.42 -3.18
N GLN A 478 8.68 22.62 -3.79
CA GLN A 478 10.11 22.83 -3.73
C GLN A 478 10.66 23.70 -4.87
N SER A 479 9.85 23.92 -5.90
CA SER A 479 10.22 24.67 -7.11
C SER A 479 9.91 26.18 -7.01
N GLY A 480 9.31 26.64 -5.90
CA GLY A 480 9.09 28.07 -5.62
C GLY A 480 7.93 28.70 -6.40
N SER A 481 6.99 27.91 -6.91
CA SER A 481 5.74 28.45 -7.47
C SER A 481 4.90 29.05 -6.34
N ASP A 482 4.63 30.35 -6.47
CA ASP A 482 4.06 31.27 -5.48
C ASP A 482 2.80 30.75 -4.76
N ASP A 483 2.83 30.82 -3.42
CA ASP A 483 1.78 30.37 -2.49
C ASP A 483 0.58 31.36 -2.43
N THR A 484 0.52 32.32 -3.36
CA THR A 484 -0.57 33.30 -3.46
C THR A 484 -1.77 32.77 -4.29
N LEU A 485 -1.62 31.62 -4.96
CA LEU A 485 -2.69 30.96 -5.72
C LEU A 485 -3.45 29.87 -4.93
N THR A 486 -2.96 29.46 -3.75
CA THR A 486 -3.51 28.32 -2.99
C THR A 486 -4.76 28.68 -2.16
N ASN A 487 -4.95 29.95 -1.80
CA ASN A 487 -6.07 30.37 -0.94
C ASN A 487 -7.44 30.51 -1.63
N ASN A 488 -7.52 30.33 -2.96
CA ASN A 488 -8.80 30.36 -3.70
C ASN A 488 -9.20 29.01 -4.35
N LEU A 489 -8.47 27.92 -4.08
CA LEU A 489 -8.67 26.61 -4.74
C LEU A 489 -9.32 25.55 -3.84
N ASN A 490 -10.40 25.90 -3.14
CA ASN A 490 -11.32 24.92 -2.54
C ASN A 490 -12.22 24.21 -3.58
N SER A 491 -11.82 24.19 -4.85
CA SER A 491 -12.50 23.50 -5.96
C SER A 491 -11.54 23.42 -7.15
N ASP A 492 -11.23 22.21 -7.62
CA ASP A 492 -10.36 21.91 -8.78
C ASP A 492 -8.87 22.27 -8.63
N TYR A 493 -8.08 21.29 -8.18
CA TYR A 493 -6.64 21.26 -8.43
C TYR A 493 -6.40 20.94 -9.92
N ASP A 494 -6.50 21.96 -10.77
CA ASP A 494 -6.27 21.84 -12.22
C ASP A 494 -4.77 21.87 -12.51
N MET A 495 -4.13 20.72 -12.41
CA MET A 495 -2.82 20.52 -13.05
C MET A 495 -3.10 20.26 -14.53
N GLN A 496 -2.97 21.29 -15.37
CA GLN A 496 -2.86 21.12 -16.82
C GLN A 496 -1.63 20.25 -17.07
N PRO A 497 -1.77 19.04 -17.64
CA PRO A 497 -0.62 18.20 -17.89
C PRO A 497 0.26 18.86 -18.95
N GLU A 498 1.48 19.24 -18.63
CA GLU A 498 2.40 19.71 -19.66
C GLU A 498 2.76 18.56 -20.62
N VAL A 499 2.14 18.62 -21.81
CA VAL A 499 2.54 18.11 -23.13
C VAL A 499 2.66 16.58 -23.32
N VAL A 500 2.91 15.77 -22.28
CA VAL A 500 3.16 14.32 -22.47
C VAL A 500 1.91 13.46 -22.31
N THR A 501 0.93 13.83 -21.47
CA THR A 501 -0.27 12.99 -21.27
C THR A 501 -1.40 13.28 -22.25
N ASP A 502 -1.37 14.43 -22.95
CA ASP A 502 -2.47 14.89 -23.83
C ASP A 502 -2.81 13.91 -24.95
N ASN A 503 -1.85 13.06 -25.35
CA ASN A 503 -2.07 12.02 -26.37
C ASN A 503 -2.09 10.59 -25.81
N LEU A 504 -1.76 10.37 -24.53
CA LEU A 504 -1.65 9.04 -23.93
C LEU A 504 -2.92 8.60 -23.21
N VAL A 505 -3.60 9.54 -22.57
CA VAL A 505 -4.81 9.30 -21.77
C VAL A 505 -5.94 10.11 -22.37
N ALA A 506 -7.06 9.47 -22.67
CA ALA A 506 -8.19 10.18 -23.26
C ALA A 506 -8.69 11.31 -22.32
N PRO A 507 -9.09 12.49 -22.84
CA PRO A 507 -9.45 13.65 -22.02
C PRO A 507 -10.50 13.37 -20.93
N ARG A 508 -11.44 12.46 -21.20
CA ARG A 508 -12.45 12.03 -20.21
C ARG A 508 -11.83 11.43 -18.94
N TYR A 509 -10.73 10.70 -19.06
CA TYR A 509 -10.05 10.04 -17.94
C TYR A 509 -9.14 11.00 -17.18
N GLN A 510 -8.54 11.97 -17.87
CA GLN A 510 -7.80 13.06 -17.22
C GLN A 510 -8.71 13.82 -16.25
N LYS A 511 -9.92 14.19 -16.72
CA LYS A 511 -10.92 14.88 -15.88
C LYS A 511 -11.41 14.04 -14.69
N LEU A 512 -11.52 12.72 -14.84
CA LEU A 512 -11.87 11.83 -13.73
C LEU A 512 -10.73 11.74 -12.69
N ALA A 513 -9.49 11.62 -13.16
CA ALA A 513 -8.32 11.55 -12.30
C ALA A 513 -8.15 12.81 -11.43
N GLN A 514 -8.47 14.00 -11.95
CA GLN A 514 -8.42 15.27 -11.21
C GLN A 514 -9.36 15.32 -9.99
N LYS A 515 -10.51 14.62 -10.04
CA LYS A 515 -11.55 14.74 -9.00
C LYS A 515 -11.45 13.72 -7.87
N ARG A 516 -10.69 12.64 -8.07
CA ARG A 516 -10.60 11.54 -7.10
C ARG A 516 -9.44 11.65 -6.12
N ALA A 517 -8.45 12.47 -6.41
CA ALA A 517 -7.21 12.57 -5.64
C ALA A 517 -7.12 13.89 -4.88
N ILE A 518 -6.72 13.84 -3.62
CA ILE A 518 -6.39 15.01 -2.80
C ILE A 518 -4.99 14.77 -2.23
N SER A 519 -4.06 15.70 -2.47
CA SER A 519 -2.73 15.62 -1.87
C SER A 519 -2.83 15.56 -0.34
N LEU A 520 -2.03 14.69 0.29
CA LEU A 520 -1.92 14.55 1.74
C LEU A 520 -1.33 15.79 2.41
N PHE A 521 -0.76 16.73 1.65
CA PHE A 521 -0.32 18.04 2.13
C PHE A 521 -1.47 19.06 2.21
N ASN A 522 -2.64 18.76 1.65
CA ASN A 522 -3.87 19.54 1.78
C ASN A 522 -4.82 18.86 2.76
N SER A 523 -5.76 19.59 3.33
CA SER A 523 -6.77 19.00 4.23
C SER A 523 -7.72 18.06 3.48
N ILE A 524 -7.68 16.77 3.79
CA ILE A 524 -8.65 15.80 3.27
C ILE A 524 -9.93 15.88 4.10
N PRO A 525 -11.14 15.96 3.50
CA PRO A 525 -12.37 16.02 4.28
C PRO A 525 -12.60 14.77 5.13
N LYS A 526 -12.95 14.96 6.40
CA LYS A 526 -13.27 13.85 7.32
C LYS A 526 -14.47 13.02 6.84
N ASN A 527 -15.44 13.68 6.20
CA ASN A 527 -16.64 13.07 5.66
C ASN A 527 -16.47 12.49 4.24
N ARG A 528 -15.23 12.39 3.73
CA ARG A 528 -14.95 11.81 2.39
C ARG A 528 -15.51 10.40 2.30
N SER A 529 -16.31 10.15 1.27
CA SER A 529 -16.89 8.84 1.00
C SER A 529 -15.97 7.96 0.13
N CYS A 530 -16.25 6.66 0.08
CA CYS A 530 -15.59 5.77 -0.87
C CYS A 530 -15.87 6.15 -2.33
N SER A 531 -17.03 6.76 -2.62
CA SER A 531 -17.33 7.32 -3.94
C SER A 531 -16.39 8.49 -4.29
N ASP A 532 -16.18 9.42 -3.35
CA ASP A 532 -15.29 10.59 -3.54
C ASP A 532 -13.82 10.15 -3.69
N ALA A 533 -13.44 9.08 -2.99
CA ALA A 533 -12.11 8.47 -3.07
C ALA A 533 -11.94 7.51 -4.28
N TYR A 534 -12.99 7.33 -5.10
CA TYR A 534 -12.98 6.46 -6.28
C TYR A 534 -12.67 4.99 -5.95
N ILE A 535 -13.27 4.49 -4.87
CA ILE A 535 -13.16 3.11 -4.39
C ILE A 535 -14.48 2.40 -4.69
N GLU A 536 -14.44 1.22 -5.30
CA GLU A 536 -15.65 0.42 -5.48
C GLU A 536 -16.18 -0.14 -4.14
N PRO A 537 -17.50 -0.34 -3.98
CA PRO A 537 -18.10 -0.81 -2.73
C PRO A 537 -17.49 -2.11 -2.17
N HIS A 538 -17.04 -3.01 -3.04
CA HIS A 538 -16.41 -4.27 -2.62
C HIS A 538 -14.94 -4.10 -2.20
N TRP A 539 -14.27 -3.00 -2.56
CA TRP A 539 -12.93 -2.63 -2.10
C TRP A 539 -12.95 -1.65 -0.92
N CYS A 540 -14.09 -1.00 -0.66
CA CYS A 540 -14.26 -0.07 0.44
C CYS A 540 -14.29 -0.79 1.80
N ALA A 541 -13.27 -0.57 2.64
CA ALA A 541 -13.24 -1.12 4.00
C ALA A 541 -14.13 -0.34 4.98
N CYS A 542 -14.67 0.83 4.57
CA CYS A 542 -15.49 1.67 5.43
C CYS A 542 -16.78 0.96 5.83
N LEU A 543 -17.21 1.23 7.06
CA LEU A 543 -18.45 0.72 7.63
C LEU A 543 -19.61 1.67 7.33
N ASN A 544 -20.80 1.11 7.07
CA ASN A 544 -22.01 1.88 6.77
C ASN A 544 -23.06 1.70 7.86
N TRP A 545 -23.67 2.81 8.26
CA TRP A 545 -24.87 2.78 9.09
C TRP A 545 -26.09 2.51 8.23
N GLN A 546 -26.74 1.38 8.49
CA GLN A 546 -28.07 1.10 8.01
C GLN A 546 -29.08 1.54 9.07
N ARG A 547 -29.96 2.49 8.72
CA ARG A 547 -31.11 2.82 9.56
C ARG A 547 -32.10 1.66 9.54
N LEU A 548 -32.49 1.20 10.72
CA LEU A 548 -33.43 0.10 10.87
C LEU A 548 -34.85 0.64 11.11
N SER A 549 -35.81 0.03 10.44
CA SER A 549 -37.24 0.28 10.66
C SER A 549 -37.65 -0.17 12.06
N LEU A 550 -38.50 0.59 12.74
CA LEU A 550 -39.03 0.24 14.06
C LEU A 550 -40.44 -0.37 13.99
N ASN A 551 -40.88 -0.78 12.79
CA ASN A 551 -42.17 -1.45 12.62
C ASN A 551 -42.13 -2.85 13.25
N GLU A 552 -43.11 -3.20 14.08
CA GLU A 552 -43.17 -4.46 14.83
C GLU A 552 -43.12 -5.73 13.96
N SER A 553 -43.50 -5.62 12.69
CA SER A 553 -43.46 -6.73 11.73
C SER A 553 -42.05 -7.07 11.21
N GLU A 554 -41.05 -6.23 11.49
CA GLU A 554 -39.69 -6.40 10.98
C GLU A 554 -38.92 -7.47 11.79
N PRO A 555 -38.14 -8.34 11.12
CA PRO A 555 -37.49 -9.48 11.78
C PRO A 555 -36.39 -9.09 12.78
N HIS A 556 -35.84 -7.87 12.69
CA HIS A 556 -34.78 -7.38 13.59
C HIS A 556 -35.29 -6.73 14.88
N ILE A 557 -36.61 -6.54 15.05
CA ILE A 557 -37.19 -5.89 16.24
C ILE A 557 -36.82 -6.60 17.55
N PRO A 558 -36.90 -7.94 17.68
CA PRO A 558 -36.51 -8.61 18.92
C PRO A 558 -35.04 -8.35 19.31
N VAL A 559 -34.16 -8.20 18.31
CA VAL A 559 -32.75 -7.85 18.54
C VAL A 559 -32.63 -6.42 19.05
N LEU A 560 -33.37 -5.47 18.48
CA LEU A 560 -33.35 -4.07 18.94
C LEU A 560 -33.87 -3.92 20.38
N LEU A 561 -34.92 -4.65 20.76
CA LEU A 561 -35.42 -4.66 22.13
C LEU A 561 -34.39 -5.26 23.09
N LYS A 562 -33.79 -6.40 22.74
CA LYS A 562 -32.72 -7.01 23.55
C LYS A 562 -31.52 -6.06 23.71
N ALA A 563 -31.18 -5.30 22.67
CA ALA A 563 -30.10 -4.30 22.72
C ALA A 563 -30.45 -3.15 23.66
N ALA A 564 -31.67 -2.61 23.56
CA ALA A 564 -32.17 -1.58 24.46
C ALA A 564 -32.21 -2.05 25.92
N ASP A 565 -32.65 -3.28 26.18
CA ASP A 565 -32.65 -3.88 27.51
C ASP A 565 -31.23 -4.07 28.06
N ASN A 566 -30.26 -4.45 27.22
CA ASN A 566 -28.85 -4.54 27.62
C ASN A 566 -28.27 -3.18 28.03
N ILE A 567 -28.62 -2.11 27.32
CA ILE A 567 -28.25 -0.73 27.68
C ILE A 567 -28.86 -0.37 29.04
N VAL A 568 -30.17 -0.58 29.22
CA VAL A 568 -30.88 -0.28 30.47
C VAL A 568 -30.30 -1.08 31.63
N LYS A 569 -30.01 -2.36 31.42
CA LYS A 569 -29.35 -3.23 32.40
C LYS A 569 -27.98 -2.67 32.79
N THR A 570 -27.17 -2.25 31.82
CA THR A 570 -25.85 -1.65 32.09
C THR A 570 -25.95 -0.37 32.92
N ILE A 571 -26.89 0.53 32.58
CA ILE A 571 -27.18 1.75 33.36
C ILE A 571 -27.61 1.40 34.79
N ASN A 572 -28.46 0.39 34.93
CA ASN A 572 -28.93 -0.09 36.22
C ASN A 572 -27.81 -0.76 37.04
N ASP A 573 -26.88 -1.46 36.40
CA ASP A 573 -25.73 -2.06 37.08
C ASP A 573 -24.77 -0.97 37.61
N LEU A 574 -24.59 0.14 36.87
CA LEU A 574 -23.78 1.30 37.30
C LEU A 574 -24.32 2.00 38.56
N THR A 575 -25.64 2.03 38.74
CA THR A 575 -26.31 2.69 39.89
C THR A 575 -26.68 1.71 41.01
N LYS A 576 -26.27 0.44 40.92
CA LYS A 576 -26.68 -0.65 41.82
C LYS A 576 -26.27 -0.43 43.28
N SER A 577 -25.13 0.18 43.55
CA SER A 577 -24.70 0.51 44.91
C SER A 577 -25.47 1.67 45.55
N TYR A 578 -26.24 2.42 44.75
CA TYR A 578 -27.01 3.59 45.17
C TYR A 578 -28.51 3.37 45.05
N ARG A 579 -29.02 2.12 45.18
CA ARG A 579 -30.46 1.82 45.01
C ARG A 579 -31.39 2.42 46.05
N ASN A 580 -30.84 2.85 47.17
CA ASN A 580 -31.54 3.68 48.15
C ASN A 580 -31.80 5.11 47.64
N LEU A 581 -31.05 5.59 46.64
CA LEU A 581 -31.17 6.93 46.07
C LEU A 581 -31.70 6.90 44.63
N CYS A 582 -31.13 6.05 43.78
CA CYS A 582 -31.45 5.94 42.35
C CYS A 582 -32.49 4.83 42.10
N ALA A 583 -33.63 5.21 41.53
CA ALA A 583 -34.66 4.30 41.07
C ALA A 583 -34.13 3.37 39.96
N PRO A 584 -34.62 2.12 39.86
CA PRO A 584 -34.41 1.31 38.66
C PRO A 584 -35.05 1.99 37.46
N LEU A 585 -34.32 2.00 36.34
CA LEU A 585 -34.82 2.51 35.07
C LEU A 585 -35.36 1.36 34.21
N GLU A 586 -36.37 1.65 33.40
CA GLU A 586 -37.02 0.72 32.49
C GLU A 586 -37.15 1.33 31.09
N LEU A 587 -37.05 0.50 30.05
CA LEU A 587 -37.20 0.95 28.67
C LEU A 587 -38.64 1.43 28.42
N GLU A 588 -38.79 2.65 27.92
CA GLU A 588 -40.09 3.21 27.52
C GLU A 588 -40.30 3.05 26.01
N ARG A 589 -39.31 3.45 25.20
CA ARG A 589 -39.31 3.29 23.74
C ARG A 589 -37.93 3.45 23.11
N ILE A 590 -37.80 2.98 21.88
CA ILE A 590 -36.67 3.25 20.99
C ILE A 590 -37.09 4.35 20.00
N ASN A 591 -36.34 5.45 19.90
CA ASN A 591 -36.64 6.54 18.96
C ASN A 591 -36.07 6.26 17.56
N TRP A 592 -34.86 5.71 17.50
CA TRP A 592 -34.22 5.26 16.28
C TRP A 592 -33.17 4.20 16.60
N ALA A 593 -32.88 3.36 15.60
CA ALA A 593 -31.83 2.36 15.66
C ALA A 593 -31.05 2.34 14.34
N LEU A 594 -29.73 2.22 14.46
CA LEU A 594 -28.80 2.07 13.35
C LEU A 594 -28.00 0.77 13.56
N ARG A 595 -27.69 0.08 12.47
CA ARG A 595 -26.77 -1.06 12.43
C ARG A 595 -25.53 -0.68 11.62
N LEU A 596 -24.35 -0.76 12.22
CA LEU A 596 -23.09 -0.56 11.53
C LEU A 596 -22.66 -1.88 10.91
N HIS A 597 -22.56 -1.94 9.59
CA HIS A 597 -22.12 -3.14 8.90
C HIS A 597 -21.16 -2.80 7.74
N PRO A 598 -20.26 -3.72 7.36
CA PRO A 598 -19.44 -3.58 6.15
C PRO A 598 -20.32 -3.54 4.90
N HIS A 599 -19.82 -2.97 3.80
CA HIS A 599 -20.52 -3.04 2.51
C HIS A 599 -20.96 -4.47 2.17
N LYS A 600 -22.22 -4.63 1.71
CA LYS A 600 -22.74 -5.95 1.32
C LYS A 600 -21.91 -6.56 0.19
N GLU A 601 -21.43 -5.71 -0.72
CA GLU A 601 -20.57 -6.09 -1.84
C GLU A 601 -19.20 -6.60 -1.34
N LEU A 602 -18.65 -6.03 -0.26
CA LEU A 602 -17.42 -6.55 0.35
C LEU A 602 -17.64 -7.96 0.93
N LEU A 603 -18.75 -8.17 1.63
CA LEU A 603 -19.10 -9.47 2.21
C LEU A 603 -19.32 -10.53 1.12
N ASN A 604 -20.01 -10.13 0.05
CA ASN A 604 -20.37 -10.98 -1.08
C ASN A 604 -19.22 -11.19 -2.07
N TYR A 605 -18.15 -10.40 -2.01
CA TYR A 605 -16.98 -10.59 -2.86
C TYR A 605 -16.34 -11.94 -2.57
N LYS A 606 -16.31 -12.80 -3.60
CA LYS A 606 -15.68 -14.11 -3.57
C LYS A 606 -14.28 -14.07 -4.16
N GLN A 607 -14.20 -13.57 -5.39
CA GLN A 607 -13.01 -13.51 -6.24
C GLN A 607 -13.30 -12.59 -7.43
N ASN A 608 -12.38 -12.50 -8.38
CA ASN A 608 -12.66 -11.83 -9.65
C ASN A 608 -13.47 -12.74 -10.59
N SER A 609 -14.41 -12.13 -11.29
CA SER A 609 -15.16 -12.78 -12.37
C SER A 609 -14.33 -12.82 -13.67
N ASP A 610 -13.44 -11.86 -13.87
CA ASP A 610 -12.57 -11.79 -15.04
C ASP A 610 -11.09 -12.07 -14.71
N LYS A 611 -10.31 -12.39 -15.75
CA LYS A 611 -8.92 -12.88 -15.62
C LYS A 611 -7.95 -11.85 -15.03
N ASP A 612 -8.22 -10.55 -15.17
CA ASP A 612 -7.29 -9.51 -14.74
C ASP A 612 -7.73 -8.78 -13.46
N GLY A 613 -8.89 -9.11 -12.90
CA GLY A 613 -9.36 -8.52 -11.65
C GLY A 613 -9.96 -7.13 -11.74
N TYR A 614 -10.73 -6.87 -12.79
CA TYR A 614 -11.49 -5.63 -12.94
C TYR A 614 -12.97 -5.79 -12.58
N VAL A 615 -13.50 -7.00 -12.64
CA VAL A 615 -14.93 -7.28 -12.43
C VAL A 615 -15.07 -8.27 -11.28
N ALA A 616 -15.84 -7.91 -10.27
CA ALA A 616 -16.06 -8.73 -9.09
C ALA A 616 -17.08 -9.87 -9.30
N ASP A 617 -16.79 -11.04 -8.74
CA ASP A 617 -17.78 -12.09 -8.47
C ASP A 617 -18.35 -11.87 -7.05
N LEU A 618 -19.61 -11.42 -6.99
CA LEU A 618 -20.34 -11.12 -5.75
C LEU A 618 -21.25 -12.28 -5.29
N SER A 619 -20.85 -13.53 -5.52
CA SER A 619 -21.63 -14.73 -5.18
C SER A 619 -21.35 -15.35 -3.82
N ASP A 620 -20.43 -14.79 -3.02
CA ASP A 620 -20.13 -15.28 -1.68
C ASP A 620 -21.32 -15.12 -0.72
N LYS A 621 -21.35 -15.95 0.33
CA LYS A 621 -22.37 -15.95 1.39
C LYS A 621 -21.72 -15.86 2.77
N MET A 622 -20.69 -15.02 2.89
CA MET A 622 -19.98 -14.80 4.14
C MET A 622 -20.96 -14.44 5.27
N ARG A 623 -20.82 -15.12 6.41
CA ARG A 623 -21.65 -14.90 7.59
C ARG A 623 -20.90 -13.99 8.55
N ILE A 624 -21.59 -12.96 9.02
CA ILE A 624 -21.08 -12.05 10.04
C ILE A 624 -21.17 -12.75 11.41
N HIS A 625 -20.23 -12.45 12.32
CA HIS A 625 -20.19 -12.99 13.67
C HIS A 625 -20.58 -11.99 14.74
N GLU A 626 -20.37 -10.70 14.50
CA GLU A 626 -20.78 -9.64 15.41
C GLU A 626 -21.39 -8.48 14.62
N GLU A 627 -22.38 -7.83 15.21
CA GLU A 627 -22.97 -6.60 14.69
C GLU A 627 -22.92 -5.50 15.74
N LEU A 628 -22.58 -4.28 15.31
CA LEU A 628 -22.66 -3.11 16.17
C LEU A 628 -23.97 -2.36 15.89
N TYR A 629 -24.76 -2.17 16.93
CA TYR A 629 -25.96 -1.36 16.90
C TYR A 629 -25.71 -0.03 17.62
N GLN A 630 -26.39 1.02 17.18
CA GLN A 630 -26.51 2.28 17.91
C GLN A 630 -27.98 2.63 18.04
N LEU A 631 -28.42 2.88 19.26
CA LEU A 631 -29.81 3.17 19.58
C LEU A 631 -29.91 4.48 20.32
N GLN A 632 -30.98 5.22 20.04
CA GLN A 632 -31.49 6.25 20.94
C GLN A 632 -32.73 5.71 21.64
N ILE A 633 -32.66 5.62 22.97
CA ILE A 633 -33.72 5.07 23.82
C ILE A 633 -34.23 6.10 24.81
N VAL A 634 -35.52 6.01 25.13
CA VAL A 634 -36.15 6.72 26.24
C VAL A 634 -36.39 5.72 27.35
N VAL A 635 -35.97 6.06 28.57
CA VAL A 635 -36.16 5.21 29.75
C VAL A 635 -36.90 5.98 30.85
N GLY A 636 -37.80 5.28 31.54
CA GLY A 636 -38.54 5.78 32.69
C GLY A 636 -37.95 5.26 34.00
N PRO A 637 -38.23 5.90 35.15
CA PRO A 637 -38.90 7.21 35.30
C PRO A 637 -38.04 8.39 34.82
N GLY A 638 -38.69 9.51 34.48
CA GLY A 638 -38.02 10.78 34.15
C GLY A 638 -37.77 11.06 32.66
N GLN A 639 -38.29 10.23 31.75
CA GLN A 639 -38.13 10.37 30.28
C GLN A 639 -36.68 10.64 29.88
N SER A 640 -35.82 9.78 30.40
CA SER A 640 -34.38 9.87 30.26
C SER A 640 -33.96 9.44 28.87
N LEU A 641 -33.34 10.34 28.09
CA LEU A 641 -32.96 10.08 26.71
C LEU A 641 -31.48 9.71 26.64
N PHE A 642 -31.18 8.51 26.17
CA PHE A 642 -29.83 7.98 26.03
C PHE A 642 -29.53 7.58 24.59
N GLU A 643 -28.29 7.81 24.17
CA GLU A 643 -27.68 7.22 22.98
C GLU A 643 -26.59 6.26 23.41
N ALA A 644 -26.63 5.04 22.90
CA ALA A 644 -25.65 4.02 23.25
C ALA A 644 -25.36 3.06 22.11
N SER A 645 -24.15 2.50 22.14
CA SER A 645 -23.71 1.45 21.22
C SER A 645 -23.76 0.07 21.90
N VAL A 646 -24.16 -0.94 21.13
CA VAL A 646 -24.29 -2.32 21.60
C VAL A 646 -23.62 -3.25 20.60
N ILE A 647 -22.66 -4.04 21.07
CA ILE A 647 -22.07 -5.13 20.29
C ILE A 647 -22.95 -6.36 20.50
N TYR A 648 -23.38 -6.99 19.41
CA TYR A 648 -24.19 -8.20 19.41
C TYR A 648 -23.42 -9.36 18.78
N ASP A 649 -23.09 -10.38 19.58
CA ASP A 649 -22.48 -11.62 19.11
C ASP A 649 -23.55 -12.52 18.50
N LEU A 650 -23.44 -12.82 17.20
CA LEU A 650 -24.39 -13.63 16.43
C LEU A 650 -24.25 -15.14 16.68
N LYS A 651 -23.20 -15.59 17.38
CA LYS A 651 -22.98 -16.98 17.78
C LYS A 651 -23.52 -17.26 19.18
N THR A 652 -23.14 -16.45 20.17
CA THR A 652 -23.57 -16.64 21.57
C THR A 652 -24.91 -15.96 21.86
N PHE A 653 -25.33 -15.05 20.98
CA PHE A 653 -26.46 -14.15 21.17
C PHE A 653 -26.26 -13.16 22.33
N ASP A 654 -25.03 -12.97 22.81
CA ASP A 654 -24.74 -12.04 23.88
C ASP A 654 -24.69 -10.60 23.37
N MET A 655 -25.01 -9.67 24.27
CA MET A 655 -24.94 -8.24 24.00
C MET A 655 -24.06 -7.56 25.03
N GLN A 656 -23.20 -6.68 24.55
CA GLN A 656 -22.27 -5.93 25.38
C GLN A 656 -22.42 -4.44 25.11
N THR A 657 -22.63 -3.68 26.19
CA THR A 657 -22.64 -2.22 26.20
C THR A 657 -21.56 -1.73 27.15
N LYS A 658 -20.66 -0.86 26.70
CA LYS A 658 -19.66 -0.24 27.58
C LYS A 658 -20.23 1.04 28.19
N ALA A 659 -19.97 1.28 29.47
CA ALA A 659 -20.45 2.48 30.17
C ALA A 659 -19.98 3.79 29.50
N SER A 660 -18.75 3.79 28.95
CA SER A 660 -18.17 4.91 28.20
C SER A 660 -18.89 5.23 26.90
N GLU A 661 -19.66 4.27 26.36
CA GLU A 661 -20.40 4.40 25.11
C GLU A 661 -21.86 4.82 25.34
N ILE A 662 -22.28 5.02 26.60
CA ILE A 662 -23.62 5.49 26.96
C ILE A 662 -23.60 7.00 27.22
N SER A 663 -24.28 7.74 26.35
CA SER A 663 -24.42 9.20 26.41
C SER A 663 -25.83 9.60 26.81
N ARG A 664 -25.96 10.42 27.84
CA ARG A 664 -27.22 11.07 28.21
C ARG A 664 -27.40 12.32 27.37
N VAL A 665 -28.41 12.36 26.52
CA VAL A 665 -28.57 13.42 25.51
C VAL A 665 -29.57 14.52 25.90
N ASN A 666 -30.40 14.31 26.93
CA ASN A 666 -31.23 15.37 27.52
C ASN A 666 -30.77 15.77 28.94
N LYS A 667 -31.05 17.02 29.33
CA LYS A 667 -30.68 17.56 30.65
C LYS A 667 -31.38 16.77 31.75
N TYR A 668 -30.63 16.17 32.67
CA TYR A 668 -31.16 15.44 33.83
C TYR A 668 -31.64 16.37 34.95
N GLY A 669 -31.07 17.58 35.07
CA GLY A 669 -31.57 18.61 36.00
C GLY A 669 -31.69 18.11 37.45
N GLU A 670 -32.85 18.34 38.06
CA GLU A 670 -33.12 17.94 39.45
C GLU A 670 -33.35 16.43 39.62
N GLN A 671 -33.54 15.68 38.52
CA GLN A 671 -33.79 14.23 38.56
C GLN A 671 -32.63 13.44 39.20
N ALA A 672 -31.43 14.00 39.29
CA ALA A 672 -30.24 13.33 39.84
C ALA A 672 -29.64 14.05 41.06
N ASN A 673 -30.39 14.96 41.72
CA ASN A 673 -29.87 15.76 42.83
C ASN A 673 -29.40 14.92 44.04
N CYS A 674 -30.10 13.82 44.33
CA CYS A 674 -29.77 12.89 45.41
C CYS A 674 -28.36 12.29 45.32
N ILE A 675 -27.76 12.22 44.12
CA ILE A 675 -26.40 11.70 43.92
C ILE A 675 -25.37 12.78 43.59
N TYR A 676 -25.81 14.04 43.48
CA TYR A 676 -24.99 15.18 43.04
C TYR A 676 -23.66 15.28 43.79
N GLU A 677 -23.72 15.34 45.12
CA GLU A 677 -22.54 15.53 45.98
C GLU A 677 -21.84 14.21 46.32
N ARG A 678 -22.51 13.08 46.07
CA ARG A 678 -22.03 11.74 46.48
C ARG A 678 -21.21 11.08 45.39
N ASN A 679 -21.67 11.14 44.15
CA ASN A 679 -20.96 10.58 43.00
C ASN A 679 -21.37 11.31 41.70
N PRO A 680 -20.70 12.42 41.37
CA PRO A 680 -21.02 13.26 40.21
C PRO A 680 -21.04 12.50 38.88
N GLU A 681 -20.16 11.52 38.71
CA GLU A 681 -20.01 10.71 37.49
C GLU A 681 -21.26 9.86 37.19
N LEU A 682 -22.02 9.49 38.22
CA LEU A 682 -23.24 8.70 38.09
C LEU A 682 -24.50 9.54 37.85
N ARG A 683 -24.42 10.87 37.91
CA ARG A 683 -25.59 11.75 37.75
C ARG A 683 -26.34 11.50 36.45
N LYS A 684 -25.62 11.28 35.35
CA LYS A 684 -26.24 11.02 34.04
C LYS A 684 -27.07 9.74 33.98
N TYR A 685 -26.87 8.81 34.92
CA TYR A 685 -27.51 7.49 34.98
C TYR A 685 -28.58 7.38 36.08
N CYS A 686 -28.66 8.35 36.99
CA CYS A 686 -29.51 8.27 38.17
C CYS A 686 -30.83 9.04 37.99
N TYR A 687 -31.94 8.44 38.41
CA TYR A 687 -33.18 9.13 38.71
C TYR A 687 -33.49 8.97 40.20
N CYS A 688 -33.67 10.07 40.92
CA CYS A 688 -33.87 10.05 42.36
C CYS A 688 -35.23 9.46 42.73
N ARG A 689 -35.23 8.55 43.69
CA ARG A 689 -36.46 8.03 44.29
C ARG A 689 -37.18 9.18 45.01
N ALA A 690 -38.51 9.17 44.88
CA ALA A 690 -39.40 10.07 45.62
C ALA A 690 -39.34 9.77 47.12
#